data_AF-A0A9Q8PKI9-F1
#
_entry.id   AF-A0A9Q8PKI9-F1
#
_cell.length_a   1.000
_cell.length_b   1.000
_cell.length_c   1.000
_cell.angle_alpha   90.00
_cell.angle_beta   90.00
_cell.angle_gamma   90.00
#
_symmetry.space_group_name_H-M   'P 1'
#
loop_
_entity.id
_entity.type
_entity.pdbx_description
1 polymer ?
#
loop_
_entity_poly.entity_id
_entity_poly.type
_entity_poly.pdbx_seq_one_letter_code
_entity_poly.pdbx_strand_id
1 'polypeptide(L)'
;MASVQVMRVVIDWGTTHGKAAVYVGEKGTFLSSPGLAHIVQFSSPTDLDYKLQKNELPEESAINVAKLSLYPNHKSAAIAKQVEERLEAAGRTKPQFIADHLKAMWPAIIAYAKTQFDDAEEDYVDGLDKELQMSVPLLWYPSSNKIMSEAAELASLPRTELVLEPIAAAACVLDAITANSWNKSKFDLKRLAKGKLIQVVDLGGGTCDNVTCRVSKESANGATMGLEVVSQPSGGLCGSYFIDQEFLKSIGLSVESFSAKARREFELAKIKNGRWSSFELIRVSAGDGRRFSVDLPLDKMIELHRTVIAEVIEETKKQLVPGTEAIFLTGRFGDSKLLFDAMCEEFGSKVVYNTVRINGAQVEAVVTGALMRYTGIISRTLPTRYTFGIQRDIDKDDGSKYTKISENWAIVKYDAYIEKLPVVEGRWSSLLNKDTVTDQDPYISESTWLQYIMPLGTSRVTETVYWTEGDITDHQPIYSDVQAFDQNNTIKSNIEVWETKTVTFDPARHNFKVSYDKDDQKQYKAFGRMRLTSSGPNTKIEWQFVSPSAKPPDKRGRPKQNQKTIVIKQDEIISEHSFVLRSETRNPFPHDDVVSGPVLPAQAVSSAAESQPDAPLEEPSKDVEMSGTVGMSEGIEEAVEEGVEEIVEEVQRRVRRPTQRGAEMQAERDRRRKKNGTTPRKQHILPDSDGYMDIDA
;
A
#
# COMPACT_ATOMS: atom_id res chain seq x y z
N MET A 1 37.05 13.32 -3.78
CA MET A 1 36.38 12.39 -4.71
C MET A 1 35.24 13.15 -5.35
N ALA A 2 35.03 13.04 -6.66
CA ALA A 2 33.87 13.66 -7.31
C ALA A 2 32.58 13.06 -6.69
N SER A 3 31.57 13.90 -6.44
CA SER A 3 30.28 13.43 -5.96
C SER A 3 29.64 12.54 -7.03
N VAL A 4 29.21 11.34 -6.63
CA VAL A 4 28.55 10.40 -7.54
C VAL A 4 27.13 10.91 -7.76
N GLN A 5 26.78 11.27 -8.98
CA GLN A 5 25.41 11.63 -9.33
C GLN A 5 24.56 10.38 -9.56
N VAL A 6 23.30 10.47 -9.17
CA VAL A 6 22.30 9.41 -9.29
C VAL A 6 20.99 10.01 -9.78
N MET A 7 20.21 9.20 -10.51
CA MET A 7 18.83 9.50 -10.84
C MET A 7 17.92 8.77 -9.86
N ARG A 8 17.13 9.52 -9.10
CA ARG A 8 16.10 8.99 -8.21
C ARG A 8 14.76 9.03 -8.88
N VAL A 9 14.05 7.93 -8.79
CA VAL A 9 12.71 7.76 -9.34
C VAL A 9 11.80 7.28 -8.22
N VAL A 10 10.62 7.89 -8.12
CA VAL A 10 9.52 7.35 -7.33
C VAL A 10 8.37 7.05 -8.27
N ILE A 11 7.76 5.88 -8.14
CA ILE A 11 6.52 5.52 -8.83
C ILE A 11 5.40 5.33 -7.81
N ASP A 12 4.30 6.05 -7.98
CA ASP A 12 3.02 5.77 -7.34
C ASP A 12 2.12 5.03 -8.34
N TRP A 13 1.94 3.73 -8.11
CA TRP A 13 0.98 2.92 -8.86
C TRP A 13 -0.39 3.03 -8.21
N GLY A 14 -1.08 4.14 -8.48
CA GLY A 14 -2.40 4.46 -7.92
C GLY A 14 -3.54 3.67 -8.57
N THR A 15 -4.69 3.59 -7.87
CA THR A 15 -5.86 2.83 -8.33
C THR A 15 -6.41 3.31 -9.68
N THR A 16 -6.32 4.61 -9.93
CA THR A 16 -6.90 5.25 -11.13
C THR A 16 -5.81 5.89 -12.01
N HIS A 17 -4.71 6.33 -11.42
CA HIS A 17 -3.63 7.01 -12.13
C HIS A 17 -2.29 6.54 -11.59
N GLY A 18 -1.35 6.29 -12.50
CA GLY A 18 0.06 6.09 -12.16
C GLY A 18 0.79 7.44 -12.17
N LYS A 19 1.72 7.67 -11.25
CA LYS A 19 2.53 8.89 -11.24
C LYS A 19 3.97 8.53 -11.02
N ALA A 20 4.87 9.34 -11.55
CA ALA A 20 6.27 9.25 -11.20
C ALA A 20 6.85 10.62 -10.89
N ALA A 21 7.79 10.67 -9.96
CA ALA A 21 8.64 11.83 -9.73
C ALA A 21 10.08 11.44 -10.02
N VAL A 22 10.79 12.31 -10.73
CA VAL A 22 12.22 12.13 -11.06
C VAL A 22 13.05 13.28 -10.51
N TYR A 23 14.26 12.94 -10.08
CA TYR A 23 15.28 13.89 -9.65
C TYR A 23 16.67 13.37 -10.00
N VAL A 24 17.54 14.25 -10.47
CA VAL A 24 18.96 13.97 -10.65
C VAL A 24 19.75 14.82 -9.67
N GLY A 25 20.64 14.19 -8.91
CA GLY A 25 21.48 14.88 -7.94
C GLY A 25 22.54 14.00 -7.30
N GLU A 26 23.27 14.56 -6.34
CA GLU A 26 24.34 13.83 -5.66
C GLU A 26 23.78 12.74 -4.75
N LYS A 27 24.37 11.55 -4.78
CA LYS A 27 24.04 10.44 -3.89
C LYS A 27 24.12 10.88 -2.41
N GLY A 28 23.09 10.55 -1.62
CA GLY A 28 23.02 10.90 -0.20
C GLY A 28 22.46 12.31 0.13
N THR A 29 22.23 13.17 -0.86
CA THR A 29 21.64 14.50 -0.61
C THR A 29 20.12 14.44 -0.43
N PHE A 30 19.62 15.16 0.57
CA PHE A 30 18.19 15.35 0.81
C PHE A 30 17.62 16.43 -0.10
N LEU A 31 16.45 16.16 -0.66
CA LEU A 31 15.64 17.16 -1.34
C LEU A 31 14.88 18.00 -0.29
N SER A 32 15.06 19.31 -0.35
CA SER A 32 14.47 20.26 0.62
C SER A 32 13.41 21.18 0.02
N SER A 33 12.95 20.89 -1.21
CA SER A 33 11.88 21.66 -1.84
C SER A 33 11.11 20.83 -2.88
N PRO A 34 9.77 20.89 -2.90
CA PRO A 34 8.93 20.18 -3.85
C PRO A 34 9.06 20.72 -5.27
N GLY A 35 9.54 21.95 -5.44
CA GLY A 35 9.75 22.57 -6.76
C GLY A 35 10.90 21.97 -7.57
N LEU A 36 11.73 21.11 -6.97
CA LEU A 36 12.84 20.43 -7.65
C LEU A 36 12.45 19.05 -8.21
N ALA A 37 11.25 18.56 -7.88
CA ALA A 37 10.75 17.29 -8.40
C ALA A 37 10.05 17.52 -9.73
N HIS A 38 10.49 16.81 -10.78
CA HIS A 38 9.77 16.80 -12.05
C HIS A 38 8.78 15.63 -12.03
N ILE A 39 7.49 15.94 -12.14
CA ILE A 39 6.40 14.97 -11.99
C ILE A 39 5.86 14.62 -13.37
N VAL A 40 5.81 13.33 -13.66
CA VAL A 40 5.18 12.76 -14.85
C VAL A 40 3.93 12.03 -14.40
N GLN A 41 2.79 12.42 -14.95
CA GLN A 41 1.53 11.74 -14.69
C GLN A 41 1.22 10.77 -15.84
N PHE A 42 0.85 9.56 -15.47
CA PHE A 42 0.36 8.53 -16.37
C PHE A 42 -1.12 8.30 -16.06
N SER A 43 -2.00 8.36 -17.07
CA SER A 43 -3.28 7.67 -16.95
C SER A 43 -2.97 6.19 -16.73
N SER A 44 -3.61 5.53 -15.74
CA SER A 44 -3.39 4.08 -15.58
C SER A 44 -3.78 3.36 -16.89
N PRO A 45 -3.14 2.22 -17.15
CA PRO A 45 -2.11 2.10 -18.17
C PRO A 45 -2.51 2.66 -19.55
N THR A 46 -1.63 3.50 -20.07
CA THR A 46 -1.62 4.12 -21.41
C THR A 46 -1.64 3.16 -22.59
N ASP A 47 -1.58 1.85 -22.40
CA ASP A 47 -1.82 0.89 -23.49
C ASP A 47 -3.27 0.39 -23.49
N LEU A 48 -3.90 0.20 -22.32
CA LEU A 48 -5.29 -0.23 -22.23
C LEU A 48 -6.24 0.92 -22.52
N ASP A 49 -6.05 2.10 -21.92
CA ASP A 49 -6.88 3.28 -22.20
C ASP A 49 -6.72 3.79 -23.64
N TYR A 50 -5.53 3.61 -24.23
CA TYR A 50 -5.26 3.95 -25.62
C TYR A 50 -5.84 2.91 -26.59
N LYS A 51 -5.67 1.61 -26.32
CA LYS A 51 -6.32 0.52 -27.08
C LYS A 51 -7.84 0.59 -26.94
N LEU A 52 -8.38 0.89 -25.76
CA LEU A 52 -9.81 1.15 -25.54
C LEU A 52 -10.28 2.37 -26.33
N GLN A 53 -9.50 3.46 -26.35
CA GLN A 53 -9.81 4.65 -27.17
C GLN A 53 -9.78 4.35 -28.68
N LYS A 54 -8.95 3.39 -29.11
CA LYS A 54 -8.91 2.91 -30.50
C LYS A 54 -9.89 1.76 -30.80
N ASN A 55 -10.70 1.33 -29.83
CA ASN A 55 -11.54 0.11 -29.90
C ASN A 55 -10.73 -1.18 -30.23
N GLU A 56 -9.44 -1.22 -29.90
CA GLU A 56 -8.55 -2.38 -30.09
C GLU A 56 -8.69 -3.42 -28.96
N LEU A 57 -9.29 -3.03 -27.83
CA LEU A 57 -9.67 -3.92 -26.74
C LEU A 57 -11.14 -3.70 -26.37
N PRO A 58 -11.94 -4.76 -26.22
CA PRO A 58 -13.27 -4.65 -25.65
C PRO A 58 -13.19 -4.14 -24.20
N GLU A 59 -14.11 -3.25 -23.82
CA GLU A 59 -14.11 -2.58 -22.51
C GLU A 59 -14.41 -3.55 -21.37
N GLU A 60 -15.16 -4.60 -21.65
CA GLU A 60 -15.42 -5.75 -20.79
C GLU A 60 -14.15 -6.56 -20.44
N SER A 61 -13.15 -6.53 -21.32
CA SER A 61 -11.85 -7.20 -21.11
C SER A 61 -10.87 -6.33 -20.32
N ALA A 62 -11.23 -5.07 -20.02
CA ALA A 62 -10.34 -4.15 -19.34
C ALA A 62 -10.21 -4.50 -17.85
N ILE A 63 -8.98 -4.68 -17.37
CA ILE A 63 -8.71 -4.93 -15.95
C ILE A 63 -8.54 -3.58 -15.25
N ASN A 64 -9.65 -3.07 -14.71
CA ASN A 64 -9.69 -1.79 -14.00
C ASN A 64 -9.52 -1.98 -12.50
N VAL A 65 -9.06 -0.94 -11.80
CA VAL A 65 -8.94 -0.87 -10.34
C VAL A 65 -8.23 -2.07 -9.69
N ALA A 66 -7.29 -2.71 -10.41
CA ALA A 66 -6.58 -3.90 -9.95
C ALA A 66 -5.90 -3.70 -8.59
N LYS A 67 -5.45 -2.48 -8.28
CA LYS A 67 -4.90 -2.11 -6.96
C LYS A 67 -5.84 -2.47 -5.80
N LEU A 68 -7.16 -2.36 -5.99
CA LEU A 68 -8.14 -2.68 -4.95
C LEU A 68 -8.22 -4.17 -4.62
N SER A 69 -7.86 -5.05 -5.56
CA SER A 69 -7.80 -6.50 -5.35
C SER A 69 -6.65 -6.96 -4.43
N LEU A 70 -5.77 -6.02 -4.06
CA LEU A 70 -4.66 -6.22 -3.11
C LEU A 70 -5.02 -5.77 -1.69
N TYR A 71 -6.24 -5.25 -1.47
CA TYR A 71 -6.72 -4.88 -0.15
C TYR A 71 -7.43 -6.02 0.55
N PRO A 72 -7.32 -6.09 1.88
CA PRO A 72 -7.86 -7.21 2.66
C PRO A 72 -9.35 -7.15 3.00
N ASN A 73 -10.02 -6.04 2.66
CA ASN A 73 -11.38 -5.77 3.12
C ASN A 73 -12.43 -6.60 2.36
N HIS A 74 -13.47 -7.12 3.02
CA HIS A 74 -14.60 -7.80 2.36
C HIS A 74 -15.27 -6.96 1.26
N LYS A 75 -15.25 -5.61 1.35
CA LYS A 75 -15.72 -4.73 0.28
C LYS A 75 -14.90 -4.88 -1.01
N SER A 76 -13.64 -5.31 -0.93
CA SER A 76 -12.84 -5.64 -2.11
C SER A 76 -13.18 -7.02 -2.64
N ALA A 77 -13.85 -7.92 -1.91
CA ALA A 77 -14.01 -9.31 -2.34
C ALA A 77 -14.68 -9.43 -3.72
N ALA A 78 -15.74 -8.66 -3.99
CA ALA A 78 -16.39 -8.64 -5.30
C ALA A 78 -15.48 -8.05 -6.39
N ILE A 79 -14.78 -6.96 -6.10
CA ILE A 79 -13.83 -6.31 -7.03
C ILE A 79 -12.63 -7.23 -7.28
N ALA A 80 -12.11 -7.87 -6.24
CA ALA A 80 -11.00 -8.81 -6.29
C ALA A 80 -11.39 -10.02 -7.12
N LYS A 81 -12.56 -10.60 -6.88
CA LYS A 81 -13.09 -11.69 -7.71
C LYS A 81 -13.18 -11.28 -9.18
N GLN A 82 -13.75 -10.11 -9.48
CA GLN A 82 -13.83 -9.60 -10.85
C GLN A 82 -12.45 -9.40 -11.49
N VAL A 83 -11.48 -8.87 -10.74
CA VAL A 83 -10.10 -8.68 -11.21
C VAL A 83 -9.44 -10.03 -11.47
N GLU A 84 -9.59 -11.01 -10.57
CA GLU A 84 -9.02 -12.35 -10.74
C GLU A 84 -9.63 -13.10 -11.92
N GLU A 85 -10.95 -13.07 -12.09
CA GLU A 85 -11.65 -13.67 -13.25
C GLU A 85 -11.12 -13.08 -14.57
N ARG A 86 -10.88 -11.76 -14.62
CA ARG A 86 -10.33 -11.10 -15.82
C ARG A 86 -8.85 -11.40 -16.03
N LEU A 87 -8.07 -11.50 -14.96
CA LEU A 87 -6.66 -11.89 -15.02
C LEU A 87 -6.52 -13.33 -15.53
N GLU A 88 -7.35 -14.24 -15.02
CA GLU A 88 -7.42 -15.63 -15.48
C GLU A 88 -7.80 -15.71 -16.97
N ALA A 89 -8.84 -14.98 -17.38
CA ALA A 89 -9.25 -14.91 -18.78
C ALA A 89 -8.14 -14.34 -19.69
N ALA A 90 -7.31 -13.44 -19.18
CA ALA A 90 -6.15 -12.89 -19.88
C ALA A 90 -4.90 -13.79 -19.83
N GLY A 91 -4.94 -14.92 -19.09
CA GLY A 91 -3.78 -15.76 -18.85
C GLY A 91 -2.64 -14.99 -18.17
N ARG A 92 -2.99 -14.17 -17.17
CA ARG A 92 -2.06 -13.33 -16.40
C ARG A 92 -2.25 -13.55 -14.92
N THR A 93 -1.15 -13.48 -14.18
CA THR A 93 -1.16 -13.34 -12.71
C THR A 93 -1.12 -11.86 -12.32
N LYS A 94 -1.49 -11.54 -11.08
CA LYS A 94 -1.37 -10.17 -10.53
C LYS A 94 0.05 -9.58 -10.69
N PRO A 95 1.16 -10.25 -10.30
CA PRO A 95 2.50 -9.70 -10.51
C PRO A 95 2.82 -9.44 -11.99
N GLN A 96 2.43 -10.33 -12.90
CA GLN A 96 2.67 -10.15 -14.34
C GLN A 96 1.91 -8.96 -14.90
N PHE A 97 0.64 -8.79 -14.53
CA PHE A 97 -0.18 -7.66 -14.96
C PHE A 97 0.42 -6.32 -14.49
N ILE A 98 0.83 -6.22 -13.23
CA ILE A 98 1.48 -5.02 -12.69
C ILE A 98 2.84 -4.81 -13.40
N ALA A 99 3.60 -5.88 -13.64
CA ALA A 99 4.87 -5.80 -14.36
C ALA A 99 4.70 -5.25 -15.78
N ASP A 100 3.64 -5.65 -16.50
CA ASP A 100 3.32 -5.14 -17.82
C ASP A 100 3.06 -3.61 -17.78
N HIS A 101 2.39 -3.11 -16.74
CA HIS A 101 2.20 -1.67 -16.55
C HIS A 101 3.53 -0.96 -16.28
N LEU A 102 4.36 -1.52 -15.40
CA LEU A 102 5.65 -0.95 -15.04
C LEU A 102 6.61 -0.91 -16.24
N LYS A 103 6.62 -1.95 -17.08
CA LYS A 103 7.36 -1.98 -18.35
C LYS A 103 6.91 -0.90 -19.33
N ALA A 104 5.64 -0.52 -19.33
CA ALA A 104 5.14 0.57 -20.15
C ALA A 104 5.49 1.95 -19.56
N MET A 105 5.40 2.09 -18.23
CA MET A 105 5.70 3.35 -17.55
C MET A 105 7.19 3.69 -17.59
N TRP A 106 8.07 2.72 -17.36
CA TRP A 106 9.50 2.97 -17.17
C TRP A 106 10.19 3.67 -18.35
N PRO A 107 10.05 3.22 -19.61
CA PRO A 107 10.63 3.92 -20.76
C PRO A 107 10.10 5.35 -20.91
N ALA A 108 8.82 5.59 -20.60
CA ALA A 108 8.24 6.91 -20.66
C ALA A 108 8.77 7.83 -19.54
N ILE A 109 9.03 7.30 -18.35
CA ILE A 109 9.69 8.02 -17.25
C ILE A 109 11.12 8.39 -17.66
N ILE A 110 11.89 7.45 -18.23
CA ILE A 110 13.25 7.71 -18.70
C ILE A 110 13.25 8.74 -19.82
N ALA A 111 12.40 8.57 -20.84
CA ALA A 111 12.28 9.53 -21.93
C ALA A 111 11.95 10.94 -21.42
N TYR A 112 11.00 11.05 -20.47
CA TYR A 112 10.70 12.32 -19.83
C TYR A 112 11.92 12.88 -19.09
N ALA A 113 12.62 12.08 -18.29
CA ALA A 113 13.82 12.53 -17.58
C ALA A 113 14.90 13.04 -18.54
N LYS A 114 15.13 12.35 -19.67
CA LYS A 114 16.02 12.84 -20.74
C LYS A 114 15.62 14.23 -21.20
N THR A 115 14.33 14.47 -21.46
CA THR A 115 13.87 15.83 -21.86
C THR A 115 14.09 16.91 -20.79
N GLN A 116 14.23 16.54 -19.52
CA GLN A 116 14.41 17.49 -18.42
C GLN A 116 15.87 17.70 -18.04
N PHE A 117 16.74 16.71 -18.25
CA PHE A 117 18.10 16.70 -17.69
C PHE A 117 19.21 16.40 -18.71
N ASP A 118 18.91 15.82 -19.86
CA ASP A 118 19.88 15.74 -20.95
C ASP A 118 19.94 17.12 -21.61
N ASP A 119 20.99 17.89 -21.26
CA ASP A 119 21.35 19.11 -21.98
C ASP A 119 22.01 18.74 -23.33
N ALA A 120 22.99 19.50 -23.82
CA ALA A 120 23.69 19.23 -25.08
C ALA A 120 24.57 17.95 -25.07
N GLU A 121 24.70 17.27 -23.93
CA GLU A 121 25.42 16.01 -23.77
C GLU A 121 24.40 14.86 -23.85
N GLU A 122 24.31 14.27 -25.04
CA GLU A 122 23.45 13.12 -25.31
C GLU A 122 23.85 11.95 -24.38
N ASP A 123 22.85 11.26 -23.81
CA ASP A 123 22.99 10.08 -22.93
C ASP A 123 23.43 10.32 -21.47
N TYR A 124 23.40 11.56 -20.96
CA TYR A 124 23.70 11.84 -19.54
C TYR A 124 22.83 11.00 -18.58
N VAL A 125 21.50 11.03 -18.73
CA VAL A 125 20.57 10.23 -17.92
C VAL A 125 20.83 8.74 -18.03
N ASP A 126 21.24 8.23 -19.19
CA ASP A 126 21.53 6.81 -19.40
C ASP A 126 22.76 6.34 -18.63
N GLY A 127 23.76 7.22 -18.46
CA GLY A 127 24.96 6.94 -17.68
C GLY A 127 24.78 6.94 -16.15
N LEU A 128 23.69 7.50 -15.62
CA LEU A 128 23.48 7.61 -14.17
C LEU A 128 23.10 6.27 -13.52
N ASP A 129 23.48 6.05 -12.26
CA ASP A 129 22.86 5.01 -11.45
C ASP A 129 21.40 5.37 -11.17
N LYS A 130 20.48 4.41 -11.33
CA LYS A 130 19.04 4.61 -11.07
C LYS A 130 18.65 4.02 -9.72
N GLU A 131 18.03 4.85 -8.90
CA GLU A 131 17.57 4.59 -7.54
C GLU A 131 16.03 4.66 -7.55
N LEU A 132 15.33 3.54 -7.38
CA LEU A 132 13.87 3.49 -7.54
C LEU A 132 13.15 3.22 -6.20
N GLN A 133 12.09 3.98 -5.94
CA GLN A 133 11.11 3.72 -4.90
C GLN A 133 9.70 3.57 -5.48
N MET A 134 8.88 2.74 -4.84
CA MET A 134 7.47 2.57 -5.20
C MET A 134 6.58 2.80 -3.99
N SER A 135 5.58 3.66 -4.12
CA SER A 135 4.64 3.87 -3.02
C SER A 135 3.62 2.73 -2.93
N VAL A 136 3.31 2.34 -1.71
CA VAL A 136 2.28 1.35 -1.38
C VAL A 136 1.39 1.85 -0.25
N PRO A 137 0.11 1.49 -0.24
CA PRO A 137 -0.80 1.80 0.86
C PRO A 137 -0.32 1.26 2.20
N LEU A 138 -0.66 1.97 3.28
CA LEU A 138 -0.33 1.54 4.63
C LEU A 138 -1.06 0.26 5.03
N LEU A 139 -2.26 0.05 4.49
CA LEU A 139 -3.11 -1.08 4.80
C LEU A 139 -2.74 -2.38 4.08
N TRP A 140 -1.80 -2.35 3.13
CA TRP A 140 -1.40 -3.55 2.41
C TRP A 140 -0.77 -4.61 3.31
N TYR A 141 -1.18 -5.84 3.05
CA TYR A 141 -0.61 -7.03 3.67
C TYR A 141 0.79 -7.34 3.11
N PRO A 142 1.61 -8.12 3.85
CA PRO A 142 2.92 -8.55 3.36
C PRO A 142 2.87 -9.25 2.00
N SER A 143 1.78 -9.98 1.71
CA SER A 143 1.53 -10.62 0.42
C SER A 143 1.32 -9.60 -0.72
N SER A 144 0.58 -8.52 -0.47
CA SER A 144 0.38 -7.43 -1.44
C SER A 144 1.66 -6.66 -1.74
N ASN A 145 2.47 -6.37 -0.70
CA ASN A 145 3.79 -5.77 -0.87
C ASN A 145 4.72 -6.68 -1.70
N LYS A 146 4.67 -7.99 -1.44
CA LYS A 146 5.43 -8.98 -2.20
C LYS A 146 5.05 -8.98 -3.69
N ILE A 147 3.74 -8.98 -4.00
CA ILE A 147 3.24 -8.91 -5.38
C ILE A 147 3.81 -7.68 -6.10
N MET A 148 3.84 -6.52 -5.44
CA MET A 148 4.36 -5.29 -6.03
C MET A 148 5.85 -5.39 -6.36
N SER A 149 6.65 -5.92 -5.46
CA SER A 149 8.08 -6.01 -5.74
C SER A 149 8.44 -7.15 -6.69
N GLU A 150 7.70 -8.27 -6.67
CA GLU A 150 7.79 -9.30 -7.73
C GLU A 150 7.45 -8.68 -9.10
N ALA A 151 6.45 -7.81 -9.17
CA ALA A 151 6.12 -7.11 -10.40
C ALA A 151 7.23 -6.16 -10.88
N ALA A 152 7.86 -5.41 -9.97
CA ALA A 152 9.00 -4.55 -10.30
C ALA A 152 10.19 -5.37 -10.83
N GLU A 153 10.45 -6.54 -10.24
CA GLU A 153 11.48 -7.48 -10.69
C GLU A 153 11.15 -8.05 -12.08
N LEU A 154 9.91 -8.52 -12.29
CA LEU A 154 9.44 -9.01 -13.60
C LEU A 154 9.46 -7.93 -14.69
N ALA A 155 9.40 -6.66 -14.29
CA ALA A 155 9.55 -5.50 -15.15
C ALA A 155 11.01 -5.10 -15.40
N SER A 156 11.98 -5.82 -14.83
CA SER A 156 13.41 -5.52 -14.92
C SER A 156 13.75 -4.10 -14.49
N LEU A 157 13.00 -3.56 -13.51
CA LEU A 157 13.29 -2.24 -12.97
C LEU A 157 14.58 -2.26 -12.13
N PRO A 158 15.22 -1.10 -11.92
CA PRO A 158 16.28 -0.98 -10.93
C PRO A 158 15.83 -1.44 -9.54
N ARG A 159 16.79 -1.61 -8.63
CA ARG A 159 16.50 -1.95 -7.23
C ARG A 159 15.40 -1.03 -6.70
N THR A 160 14.29 -1.66 -6.32
CA THR A 160 13.07 -1.00 -5.93
C THR A 160 12.87 -1.13 -4.42
N GLU A 161 12.67 -0.01 -3.75
CA GLU A 161 12.29 0.04 -2.34
C GLU A 161 10.84 0.50 -2.21
N LEU A 162 10.06 -0.17 -1.37
CA LEU A 162 8.69 0.23 -1.10
C LEU A 162 8.65 1.37 -0.07
N VAL A 163 7.74 2.31 -0.23
CA VAL A 163 7.48 3.42 0.71
C VAL A 163 5.99 3.51 1.01
N LEU A 164 5.64 3.84 2.26
CA LEU A 164 4.23 3.96 2.66
C LEU A 164 3.65 5.29 2.19
N GLU A 165 2.54 5.22 1.45
CA GLU A 165 1.82 6.37 0.87
C GLU A 165 1.53 7.49 1.87
N PRO A 166 0.85 7.25 3.01
CA PRO A 166 0.50 8.33 3.92
C PRO A 166 1.72 8.92 4.66
N ILE A 167 2.82 8.17 4.80
CA ILE A 167 4.08 8.67 5.37
C ILE A 167 4.83 9.55 4.36
N ALA A 168 4.82 9.14 3.09
CA ALA A 168 5.33 9.96 1.99
C ALA A 168 4.52 11.27 1.89
N ALA A 169 3.18 11.17 1.89
CA ALA A 169 2.31 12.34 1.87
C ALA A 169 2.59 13.28 3.06
N ALA A 170 2.71 12.74 4.29
CA ALA A 170 3.07 13.51 5.47
C ALA A 170 4.36 14.33 5.26
N ALA A 171 5.37 13.72 4.65
CA ALA A 171 6.64 14.40 4.38
C ALA A 171 6.47 15.64 3.50
N CYS A 172 5.73 15.50 2.40
CA CYS A 172 5.48 16.60 1.48
C CYS A 172 4.73 17.74 2.17
N VAL A 173 3.70 17.41 2.95
CA VAL A 173 2.87 18.40 3.66
C VAL A 173 3.68 19.15 4.71
N LEU A 174 4.43 18.41 5.52
CA LEU A 174 5.26 19.02 6.56
C LEU A 174 6.36 19.87 5.94
N ASP A 175 6.95 19.44 4.82
CA ASP A 175 7.95 20.23 4.10
C ASP A 175 7.32 21.54 3.58
N ALA A 176 6.13 21.47 2.97
CA ALA A 176 5.39 22.64 2.52
C ALA A 176 5.13 23.66 3.64
N ILE A 177 4.74 23.17 4.82
CA ILE A 177 4.43 23.98 6.00
C ILE A 177 5.70 24.61 6.58
N THR A 178 6.80 23.86 6.65
CA THR A 178 8.06 24.30 7.29
C THR A 178 8.92 25.17 6.36
N ALA A 179 8.93 24.90 5.06
CA ALA A 179 9.73 25.63 4.06
C ALA A 179 9.16 27.03 3.69
N ASN A 180 8.16 27.54 4.43
CA ASN A 180 7.48 28.83 4.19
C ASN A 180 6.69 28.94 2.88
N SER A 181 6.57 27.86 2.11
CA SER A 181 5.77 27.82 0.88
C SER A 181 4.26 27.76 1.17
N TRP A 182 3.89 27.31 2.38
CA TRP A 182 2.54 27.45 2.92
C TRP A 182 2.40 28.79 3.65
N ASN A 183 1.32 29.52 3.40
CA ASN A 183 1.08 30.82 4.02
C ASN A 183 1.04 30.69 5.56
N LYS A 184 2.08 31.19 6.24
CA LYS A 184 2.28 31.11 7.71
C LYS A 184 1.10 31.58 8.54
N SER A 185 0.25 32.45 7.99
CA SER A 185 -0.97 32.90 8.69
C SER A 185 -2.01 31.79 8.88
N LYS A 186 -1.92 30.67 8.15
CA LYS A 186 -2.91 29.60 8.14
C LYS A 186 -2.60 28.43 9.06
N PHE A 187 -1.35 28.24 9.46
CA PHE A 187 -0.94 27.09 10.28
C PHE A 187 0.05 27.50 11.37
N ASP A 188 -0.26 27.16 12.62
CA ASP A 188 0.62 27.41 13.77
C ASP A 188 1.65 26.28 13.88
N LEU A 189 2.93 26.59 13.59
CA LEU A 189 4.04 25.62 13.67
C LEU A 189 4.18 24.97 15.05
N LYS A 190 3.68 25.57 16.13
CA LYS A 190 3.66 24.93 17.47
C LYS A 190 2.85 23.63 17.51
N ARG A 191 1.95 23.43 16.53
CA ARG A 191 1.20 22.17 16.33
C ARG A 191 2.08 21.03 15.81
N LEU A 192 3.30 21.33 15.36
CA LEU A 192 4.31 20.36 14.94
C LEU A 192 5.45 20.22 15.96
N ALA A 193 5.27 20.73 17.19
CA ALA A 193 6.24 20.53 18.24
C ALA A 193 6.37 19.05 18.62
N LYS A 194 7.51 18.65 19.19
CA LYS A 194 7.72 17.28 19.69
C LYS A 194 6.60 16.86 20.63
N GLY A 195 6.09 15.65 20.44
CA GLY A 195 4.99 15.06 21.20
C GLY A 195 3.60 15.39 20.65
N LYS A 196 3.46 16.34 19.72
CA LYS A 196 2.18 16.67 19.10
C LYS A 196 1.73 15.59 18.13
N LEU A 197 0.42 15.47 18.00
CA LEU A 197 -0.25 14.49 17.16
C LEU A 197 -0.78 15.15 15.90
N ILE A 198 -0.49 14.56 14.76
CA ILE A 198 -1.04 14.93 13.46
C ILE A 198 -1.63 13.69 12.80
N GLN A 199 -2.68 13.87 12.02
CA GLN A 199 -3.26 12.82 11.21
C GLN A 199 -3.10 13.18 9.73
N VAL A 200 -2.73 12.19 8.93
CA VAL A 200 -2.70 12.30 7.47
C VAL A 200 -3.73 11.33 6.91
N VAL A 201 -4.60 11.86 6.07
CA VAL A 201 -5.75 11.17 5.47
C VAL A 201 -5.53 11.17 3.96
N ASP A 202 -4.95 10.09 3.44
CA ASP A 202 -4.64 9.99 2.02
C ASP A 202 -5.82 9.44 1.23
N LEU A 203 -6.36 10.27 0.35
CA LEU A 203 -7.66 10.07 -0.31
C LEU A 203 -7.44 9.96 -1.81
N GLY A 204 -7.24 8.71 -2.23
CA GLY A 204 -7.02 8.35 -3.63
C GLY A 204 -8.30 8.15 -4.43
N GLY A 205 -8.12 7.61 -5.63
CA GLY A 205 -9.24 7.19 -6.47
C GLY A 205 -9.97 5.98 -5.90
N GLY A 206 -9.28 5.05 -5.24
CA GLY A 206 -9.89 3.84 -4.72
C GLY A 206 -10.00 3.79 -3.21
N THR A 207 -9.03 4.34 -2.49
CA THR A 207 -8.85 4.09 -1.07
C THR A 207 -8.71 5.38 -0.27
N CYS A 208 -9.00 5.24 1.02
CA CYS A 208 -8.67 6.19 2.07
C CYS A 208 -7.69 5.48 3.00
N ASP A 209 -6.49 6.01 3.16
CA ASP A 209 -5.45 5.46 4.03
C ASP A 209 -5.12 6.49 5.12
N ASN A 210 -5.40 6.14 6.38
CA ASN A 210 -5.28 7.06 7.50
C ASN A 210 -4.09 6.68 8.39
N VAL A 211 -3.35 7.69 8.81
CA VAL A 211 -2.29 7.52 9.79
C VAL A 211 -2.22 8.69 10.77
N THR A 212 -2.33 8.39 12.07
CA THR A 212 -2.03 9.33 13.14
C THR A 212 -0.59 9.14 13.61
N CYS A 213 0.19 10.22 13.52
CA CYS A 213 1.60 10.27 13.88
C CYS A 213 1.83 11.23 15.04
N ARG A 214 2.69 10.84 15.98
CA ARG A 214 3.33 11.74 16.94
C ARG A 214 4.62 12.28 16.35
N VAL A 215 4.85 13.58 16.51
CA VAL A 215 6.13 14.19 16.18
C VAL A 215 7.18 13.74 17.19
N SER A 216 8.07 12.82 16.80
CA SER A 216 9.13 12.28 17.67
C SER A 216 10.39 13.16 17.68
N LYS A 217 10.66 13.86 16.57
CA LYS A 217 11.80 14.77 16.40
C LYS A 217 11.43 15.96 15.54
N GLU A 218 11.64 17.17 16.05
CA GLU A 218 11.45 18.40 15.28
C GLU A 218 12.54 18.55 14.20
N SER A 219 12.18 19.23 13.11
CA SER A 219 13.15 19.61 12.09
C SER A 219 12.73 20.92 11.42
N ALA A 220 13.71 21.69 10.96
CA ALA A 220 13.51 22.86 10.11
C ALA A 220 13.04 22.49 8.69
N ASN A 221 13.22 21.22 8.30
CA ASN A 221 12.76 20.66 7.04
C ASN A 221 11.78 19.51 7.34
N GLY A 222 10.53 19.65 6.90
CA GLY A 222 9.47 18.67 7.17
C GLY A 222 9.71 17.28 6.58
N ALA A 223 10.47 17.17 5.47
CA ALA A 223 10.91 15.87 4.96
C ALA A 223 11.79 15.13 5.98
N THR A 224 12.52 15.83 6.84
CA THR A 224 13.36 15.19 7.88
C THR A 224 12.71 15.15 9.27
N MET A 225 11.45 15.58 9.39
CA MET A 225 10.70 15.54 10.66
C MET A 225 10.45 14.11 11.14
N GLY A 226 10.63 13.89 12.44
CA GLY A 226 10.42 12.59 13.07
C GLY A 226 8.97 12.32 13.33
N LEU A 227 8.47 11.23 12.78
CA LEU A 227 7.10 10.77 12.93
C LEU A 227 7.12 9.36 13.51
N GLU A 228 6.31 9.12 14.52
CA GLU A 228 6.04 7.81 15.12
C GLU A 228 4.54 7.55 14.96
N VAL A 229 4.13 6.41 14.41
CA VAL A 229 2.70 6.09 14.29
C VAL A 229 2.17 5.59 15.62
N VAL A 230 1.06 6.18 16.08
CA VAL A 230 0.57 5.98 17.46
C VAL A 230 -0.75 5.23 17.57
N SER A 231 -1.32 4.84 16.44
CA SER A 231 -2.60 4.14 16.36
C SER A 231 -2.54 3.04 15.32
N GLN A 232 -3.39 2.03 15.46
CA GLN A 232 -3.52 0.99 14.45
C GLN A 232 -3.94 1.62 13.11
N PRO A 233 -3.22 1.34 12.00
CA PRO A 233 -3.61 1.69 10.64
C PRO A 233 -5.08 1.41 10.35
N SER A 234 -5.79 2.39 9.81
CA SER A 234 -7.19 2.30 9.37
C SER A 234 -7.31 2.91 7.98
N GLY A 235 -8.47 2.70 7.39
CA GLY A 235 -8.71 3.08 6.01
C GLY A 235 -9.74 2.16 5.38
N GLY A 236 -10.22 2.60 4.22
CA GLY A 236 -11.37 2.00 3.60
C GLY A 236 -11.35 2.11 2.09
N LEU A 237 -12.19 1.31 1.47
CA LEU A 237 -12.49 1.40 0.04
C LEU A 237 -13.53 2.51 -0.19
N CYS A 238 -13.13 3.74 0.09
CA CYS A 238 -13.99 4.94 0.02
C CYS A 238 -13.32 6.08 -0.77
N GLY A 239 -12.53 5.73 -1.79
CA GLY A 239 -12.01 6.71 -2.76
C GLY A 239 -13.05 7.21 -3.76
N SER A 240 -12.65 8.16 -4.61
CA SER A 240 -13.57 8.82 -5.56
C SER A 240 -14.21 7.88 -6.59
N TYR A 241 -13.65 6.71 -6.84
CA TYR A 241 -14.20 5.63 -7.69
C TYR A 241 -15.56 5.15 -7.19
N PHE A 242 -15.78 5.13 -5.87
CA PHE A 242 -17.05 4.71 -5.30
C PHE A 242 -18.16 5.73 -5.58
N ILE A 243 -17.81 7.00 -5.79
CA ILE A 243 -18.75 8.02 -6.25
C ILE A 243 -19.19 7.71 -7.69
N ASP A 244 -18.28 7.19 -8.53
CA ASP A 244 -18.64 6.73 -9.87
C ASP A 244 -19.57 5.54 -9.82
N GLN A 245 -19.37 4.62 -8.88
CA GLN A 245 -20.27 3.48 -8.70
C GLN A 245 -21.67 3.95 -8.29
N GLU A 246 -21.79 4.88 -7.35
CA GLU A 246 -23.08 5.46 -6.99
C GLU A 246 -23.74 6.18 -8.17
N PHE A 247 -22.95 6.89 -8.99
CA PHE A 247 -23.48 7.50 -10.21
C PHE A 247 -24.04 6.45 -11.17
N LEU A 248 -23.27 5.40 -11.49
CA LEU A 248 -23.69 4.34 -12.41
C LEU A 248 -24.92 3.60 -11.91
N LYS A 249 -24.99 3.30 -10.60
CA LYS A 249 -26.18 2.73 -9.96
C LYS A 249 -27.39 3.66 -10.14
N SER A 250 -27.22 4.96 -9.92
CA SER A 250 -28.31 5.93 -9.97
C SER A 250 -28.95 6.09 -11.35
N ILE A 251 -28.19 5.82 -12.43
CA ILE A 251 -28.68 5.91 -13.81
C ILE A 251 -29.13 4.57 -14.39
N GLY A 252 -28.93 3.46 -13.67
CA GLY A 252 -29.42 2.13 -14.06
C GLY A 252 -28.86 1.60 -15.38
N LEU A 253 -27.64 2.00 -15.77
CA LEU A 253 -27.01 1.49 -16.99
C LEU A 253 -26.49 0.07 -16.78
N SER A 254 -27.00 -0.89 -17.54
CA SER A 254 -26.57 -2.30 -17.49
C SER A 254 -25.54 -2.68 -18.55
N VAL A 255 -25.36 -1.85 -19.59
CA VAL A 255 -24.38 -2.13 -20.66
C VAL A 255 -23.01 -1.62 -20.25
N GLU A 256 -22.03 -2.52 -20.17
CA GLU A 256 -20.69 -2.23 -19.64
C GLU A 256 -19.97 -1.12 -20.42
N SER A 257 -20.03 -1.17 -21.75
CA SER A 257 -19.38 -0.15 -22.62
C SER A 257 -20.00 1.24 -22.51
N PHE A 258 -21.30 1.33 -22.20
CA PHE A 258 -21.92 2.61 -21.86
C PHE A 258 -21.50 3.08 -20.48
N SER A 259 -21.42 2.17 -19.53
CA SER A 259 -21.12 2.47 -18.14
C SER A 259 -19.71 3.03 -17.98
N ALA A 260 -18.73 2.50 -18.69
CA ALA A 260 -17.36 2.97 -18.56
C ALA A 260 -17.10 4.30 -19.30
N LYS A 261 -17.72 4.55 -20.46
CA LYS A 261 -17.77 5.91 -21.05
C LYS A 261 -18.52 6.91 -20.17
N ALA A 262 -19.66 6.53 -19.59
CA ALA A 262 -20.41 7.38 -18.65
C ALA A 262 -19.58 7.73 -17.41
N ARG A 263 -18.86 6.73 -16.87
CA ARG A 263 -17.91 6.92 -15.77
C ARG A 263 -16.83 7.93 -16.12
N ARG A 264 -16.22 7.83 -17.31
CA ARG A 264 -15.19 8.77 -17.77
C ARG A 264 -15.72 10.21 -17.85
N GLU A 265 -16.87 10.41 -18.46
CA GLU A 265 -17.49 11.75 -18.55
C GLU A 265 -17.87 12.29 -17.18
N PHE A 266 -18.34 11.41 -16.28
CA PHE A 266 -18.66 11.78 -14.91
C PHE A 266 -17.41 12.12 -14.07
N GLU A 267 -16.29 11.43 -14.26
CA GLU A 267 -14.99 11.77 -13.66
C GLU A 267 -14.57 13.20 -14.05
N LEU A 268 -14.72 13.57 -15.33
CA LEU A 268 -14.47 14.94 -15.79
C LEU A 268 -15.38 15.97 -15.10
N ALA A 269 -16.65 15.61 -14.85
CA ALA A 269 -17.56 16.45 -14.09
C ALA A 269 -17.13 16.59 -12.63
N LYS A 270 -16.70 15.50 -11.96
CA LYS A 270 -16.19 15.55 -10.57
C LYS A 270 -14.97 16.45 -10.41
N ILE A 271 -14.05 16.45 -11.39
CA ILE A 271 -12.82 17.26 -11.36
C ILE A 271 -13.12 18.78 -11.28
N LYS A 272 -14.32 19.23 -11.65
CA LYS A 272 -14.75 20.64 -11.45
C LYS A 272 -14.84 21.03 -9.97
N ASN A 273 -14.83 20.06 -9.06
CA ASN A 273 -14.58 20.25 -7.63
C ASN A 273 -15.50 21.28 -6.96
N GLY A 274 -16.82 21.08 -7.06
CA GLY A 274 -17.81 21.99 -6.47
C GLY A 274 -18.05 23.28 -7.26
N ARG A 275 -17.33 23.53 -8.36
CA ARG A 275 -17.60 24.63 -9.31
C ARG A 275 -18.58 24.21 -10.40
N TRP A 276 -19.60 23.45 -10.01
CA TRP A 276 -20.63 22.98 -10.92
C TRP A 276 -21.64 24.09 -11.23
N SER A 277 -22.22 24.05 -12.43
CA SER A 277 -23.45 24.78 -12.70
C SER A 277 -24.63 24.19 -11.91
N SER A 278 -25.83 24.76 -12.06
CA SER A 278 -27.05 24.20 -11.47
C SER A 278 -27.33 22.75 -11.90
N PHE A 279 -26.78 22.33 -13.03
CA PHE A 279 -26.75 20.96 -13.52
C PHE A 279 -25.43 20.70 -14.27
N GLU A 280 -25.03 19.43 -14.34
CA GLU A 280 -23.94 18.93 -15.18
C GLU A 280 -24.50 17.97 -16.22
N LEU A 281 -24.15 18.16 -17.49
CA LEU A 281 -24.67 17.34 -18.58
C LEU A 281 -23.63 16.29 -18.98
N ILE A 282 -23.91 15.03 -18.66
CA ILE A 282 -23.10 13.87 -19.04
C ILE A 282 -23.59 13.36 -20.39
N ARG A 283 -22.73 13.30 -21.40
CA ARG A 283 -23.09 12.82 -22.76
C ARG A 283 -22.21 11.66 -23.17
N VAL A 284 -22.83 10.53 -23.46
CA VAL A 284 -22.14 9.32 -23.92
C VAL A 284 -22.64 8.96 -25.31
N SER A 285 -21.72 8.63 -26.21
CA SER A 285 -22.04 8.06 -27.51
C SER A 285 -21.46 6.65 -27.62
N ALA A 286 -22.30 5.69 -28.00
CA ALA A 286 -21.83 4.37 -28.40
C ALA A 286 -21.28 4.42 -29.83
N GLY A 287 -20.37 3.48 -30.12
CA GLY A 287 -19.77 3.34 -31.46
C GLY A 287 -20.78 2.98 -32.55
N ASP A 288 -21.98 2.51 -32.17
CA ASP A 288 -23.09 2.17 -33.06
C ASP A 288 -24.07 3.33 -33.32
N GLY A 289 -23.73 4.55 -32.87
CA GLY A 289 -24.53 5.75 -33.06
C GLY A 289 -25.61 5.98 -32.01
N ARG A 290 -25.85 5.05 -31.07
CA ARG A 290 -26.71 5.32 -29.90
C ARG A 290 -26.08 6.40 -29.03
N ARG A 291 -26.91 7.29 -28.48
CA ARG A 291 -26.49 8.38 -27.59
C ARG A 291 -27.30 8.36 -26.31
N PHE A 292 -26.62 8.63 -25.21
CA PHE A 292 -27.20 8.75 -23.89
C PHE A 292 -26.79 10.09 -23.30
N SER A 293 -27.74 10.78 -22.67
CA SER A 293 -27.48 12.05 -22.00
C SER A 293 -28.22 12.10 -20.68
N VAL A 294 -27.50 12.44 -19.62
CA VAL A 294 -28.06 12.64 -18.29
C VAL A 294 -27.75 14.07 -17.85
N ASP A 295 -28.81 14.81 -17.58
CA ASP A 295 -28.70 16.04 -16.80
C ASP A 295 -28.62 15.64 -15.33
N LEU A 296 -27.52 16.02 -14.67
CA LEU A 296 -27.25 15.71 -13.28
C LEU A 296 -27.34 16.98 -12.45
N PRO A 297 -28.48 17.22 -11.76
CA PRO A 297 -28.66 18.36 -10.87
C PRO A 297 -27.58 18.42 -9.77
N LEU A 298 -27.27 19.63 -9.31
CA LEU A 298 -26.26 19.86 -8.26
C LEU A 298 -26.58 19.10 -6.96
N ASP A 299 -27.83 19.05 -6.54
CA ASP A 299 -28.28 18.29 -5.37
C ASP A 299 -27.99 16.79 -5.53
N LYS A 300 -28.21 16.24 -6.74
CA LYS A 300 -27.85 14.86 -7.03
C LYS A 300 -26.34 14.64 -7.04
N MET A 301 -25.55 15.57 -7.60
CA MET A 301 -24.08 15.52 -7.50
C MET A 301 -23.62 15.41 -6.04
N ILE A 302 -24.18 16.24 -5.15
CA ILE A 302 -23.87 16.23 -3.72
C ILE A 302 -24.31 14.92 -3.06
N GLU A 303 -25.50 14.43 -3.38
CA GLU A 303 -26.02 13.15 -2.87
C GLU A 303 -25.08 11.99 -3.18
N LEU A 304 -24.59 11.89 -4.42
CA LEU A 304 -23.66 10.85 -4.86
C LEU A 304 -22.34 10.86 -4.07
N HIS A 305 -21.88 12.04 -3.66
CA HIS A 305 -20.66 12.17 -2.84
C HIS A 305 -20.92 11.81 -1.37
N ARG A 306 -22.13 12.07 -0.87
CA ARG A 306 -22.44 12.02 0.57
C ARG A 306 -22.13 10.66 1.19
N THR A 307 -22.51 9.57 0.53
CA THR A 307 -22.27 8.21 1.04
C THR A 307 -20.78 7.93 1.20
N VAL A 308 -19.98 8.27 0.20
CA VAL A 308 -18.53 8.05 0.22
C VAL A 308 -17.83 8.96 1.23
N ILE A 309 -18.25 10.22 1.33
CA ILE A 309 -17.73 11.18 2.32
C ILE A 309 -18.01 10.69 3.75
N ALA A 310 -19.21 10.17 4.00
CA ALA A 310 -19.55 9.61 5.31
C ALA A 310 -18.62 8.45 5.67
N GLU A 311 -18.31 7.55 4.73
CA GLU A 311 -17.34 6.48 4.97
C GLU A 311 -15.93 7.00 5.27
N VAL A 312 -15.47 8.04 4.54
CA VAL A 312 -14.17 8.69 4.83
C VAL A 312 -14.13 9.27 6.25
N ILE A 313 -15.21 9.94 6.67
CA ILE A 313 -15.31 10.50 8.02
C ILE A 313 -15.21 9.39 9.07
N GLU A 314 -15.94 8.28 8.90
CA GLU A 314 -15.91 7.16 9.83
C GLU A 314 -14.53 6.48 9.88
N GLU A 315 -13.86 6.29 8.75
CA GLU A 315 -12.47 5.79 8.74
C GLU A 315 -11.49 6.74 9.40
N THR A 316 -11.72 8.06 9.30
CA THR A 316 -10.89 9.07 9.97
C THR A 316 -11.08 9.02 11.47
N LYS A 317 -12.33 8.89 11.96
CA LYS A 317 -12.67 8.77 13.38
C LYS A 317 -12.01 7.56 14.04
N LYS A 318 -12.02 6.40 13.38
CA LYS A 318 -11.41 5.15 13.91
C LYS A 318 -9.96 5.32 14.33
N GLN A 319 -9.26 6.27 13.72
CA GLN A 319 -7.86 6.52 13.97
C GLN A 319 -7.54 7.84 14.64
N LEU A 320 -8.55 8.67 14.89
CA LEU A 320 -8.36 9.94 15.53
C LEU A 320 -7.96 9.71 16.98
N VAL A 321 -6.73 10.08 17.32
CA VAL A 321 -6.24 10.01 18.71
C VAL A 321 -6.62 11.31 19.42
N PRO A 322 -7.18 11.26 20.65
CA PRO A 322 -7.46 12.46 21.43
C PRO A 322 -6.22 13.36 21.55
N GLY A 323 -6.39 14.66 21.27
CA GLY A 323 -5.28 15.61 21.22
C GLY A 323 -4.59 15.75 19.85
N THR A 324 -5.16 15.17 18.79
CA THR A 324 -4.74 15.45 17.40
C THR A 324 -4.89 16.95 17.08
N GLU A 325 -3.78 17.59 16.75
CA GLU A 325 -3.68 19.04 16.51
C GLU A 325 -4.01 19.42 15.06
N ALA A 326 -3.85 18.49 14.12
CA ALA A 326 -4.08 18.72 12.70
C ALA A 326 -4.46 17.44 11.97
N ILE A 327 -5.40 17.55 11.03
CA ILE A 327 -5.80 16.51 10.08
C ILE A 327 -5.49 17.06 8.67
N PHE A 328 -4.57 16.42 7.97
CA PHE A 328 -4.18 16.79 6.62
C PHE A 328 -4.85 15.88 5.60
N LEU A 329 -5.68 16.46 4.73
CA LEU A 329 -6.29 15.73 3.62
C LEU A 329 -5.33 15.74 2.42
N THR A 330 -4.94 14.56 1.94
CA THR A 330 -4.04 14.39 0.79
C THR A 330 -4.70 13.57 -0.32
N GLY A 331 -4.04 13.50 -1.47
CA GLY A 331 -4.57 12.81 -2.64
C GLY A 331 -5.65 13.61 -3.38
N ARG A 332 -5.95 13.18 -4.62
CA ARG A 332 -6.88 13.91 -5.49
C ARG A 332 -8.29 14.02 -4.95
N PHE A 333 -8.76 13.03 -4.19
CA PHE A 333 -10.08 13.12 -3.58
C PHE A 333 -10.07 14.02 -2.33
N GLY A 334 -8.93 14.13 -1.63
CA GLY A 334 -8.70 15.11 -0.55
C GLY A 334 -8.86 16.56 -1.00
N ASP A 335 -8.65 16.82 -2.29
CA ASP A 335 -8.86 18.15 -2.88
C ASP A 335 -10.35 18.51 -3.01
N SER A 336 -11.27 17.57 -2.81
CA SER A 336 -12.72 17.79 -2.93
C SER A 336 -13.21 18.84 -1.92
N LYS A 337 -13.83 19.91 -2.41
CA LYS A 337 -14.42 20.95 -1.57
C LYS A 337 -15.54 20.39 -0.70
N LEU A 338 -16.39 19.53 -1.26
CA LEU A 338 -17.48 18.89 -0.51
C LEU A 338 -16.92 18.06 0.65
N LEU A 339 -15.88 17.27 0.38
CA LEU A 339 -15.22 16.48 1.42
C LEU A 339 -14.59 17.39 2.47
N PHE A 340 -13.84 18.41 2.06
CA PHE A 340 -13.19 19.34 2.99
C PHE A 340 -14.21 20.06 3.89
N ASP A 341 -15.32 20.54 3.33
CA ASP A 341 -16.38 21.20 4.10
C ASP A 341 -16.98 20.22 5.12
N ALA A 342 -17.28 18.98 4.73
CA ALA A 342 -17.82 17.95 5.61
C ALA A 342 -16.83 17.53 6.72
N MET A 343 -15.55 17.40 6.39
CA MET A 343 -14.48 17.15 7.38
C MET A 343 -14.36 18.32 8.36
N CYS A 344 -14.48 19.56 7.89
CA CYS A 344 -14.46 20.74 8.75
C CYS A 344 -15.68 20.83 9.67
N GLU A 345 -16.85 20.39 9.19
CA GLU A 345 -18.07 20.30 9.99
C GLU A 345 -17.92 19.26 11.11
N GLU A 346 -17.36 18.09 10.79
CA GLU A 346 -17.17 17.01 11.76
C GLU A 346 -16.04 17.29 12.77
N PHE A 347 -14.85 17.65 12.30
CA PHE A 347 -13.64 17.72 13.13
C PHE A 347 -13.22 19.15 13.50
N GLY A 348 -13.87 20.15 12.92
CA GLY A 348 -13.59 21.56 13.14
C GLY A 348 -12.59 22.16 12.13
N SER A 349 -12.94 23.34 11.61
CA SER A 349 -12.15 24.08 10.62
C SER A 349 -10.77 24.57 11.08
N LYS A 350 -10.47 24.48 12.39
CA LYS A 350 -9.16 24.80 12.97
C LYS A 350 -8.23 23.59 13.05
N VAL A 351 -8.71 22.40 12.73
CA VAL A 351 -7.97 21.14 12.82
C VAL A 351 -7.78 20.56 11.42
N VAL A 352 -8.77 20.70 10.54
CA VAL A 352 -8.70 20.15 9.18
C VAL A 352 -8.00 21.11 8.22
N TYR A 353 -7.03 20.57 7.47
CA TYR A 353 -6.24 21.28 6.48
C TYR A 353 -6.28 20.51 5.16
N ASN A 354 -6.71 21.18 4.10
CA ASN A 354 -6.56 20.65 2.76
C ASN A 354 -5.15 20.96 2.24
N THR A 355 -4.47 19.99 1.64
CA THR A 355 -3.13 20.15 1.04
C THR A 355 -3.10 20.97 -0.24
N VAL A 356 -4.22 21.58 -0.62
CA VAL A 356 -4.36 22.26 -1.90
C VAL A 356 -3.56 23.56 -1.94
N ARG A 357 -2.35 23.36 -2.47
CA ARG A 357 -1.49 24.27 -3.21
C ARG A 357 -0.28 24.80 -2.47
N ILE A 358 0.87 24.24 -2.81
CA ILE A 358 2.16 24.89 -2.61
C ILE A 358 2.31 25.92 -3.74
N ASN A 359 2.43 27.21 -3.40
CA ASN A 359 2.56 28.29 -4.38
C ASN A 359 1.47 28.32 -5.47
N GLY A 360 0.24 27.91 -5.15
CA GLY A 360 -0.88 27.93 -6.09
C GLY A 360 -0.99 26.71 -7.02
N ALA A 361 0.00 25.80 -7.02
CA ALA A 361 0.03 24.57 -7.82
C ALA A 361 -0.38 23.34 -7.00
N GLN A 362 -1.18 22.45 -7.59
CA GLN A 362 -1.51 21.16 -6.99
C GLN A 362 -0.24 20.33 -6.87
N VAL A 363 -0.03 19.69 -5.71
CA VAL A 363 1.18 18.90 -5.44
C VAL A 363 0.80 17.45 -5.25
N GLU A 364 1.56 16.57 -5.87
CA GLU A 364 1.36 15.13 -5.76
C GLU A 364 2.10 14.61 -4.52
N ALA A 365 1.45 14.79 -3.36
CA ALA A 365 2.06 14.64 -2.05
C ALA A 365 2.81 13.31 -1.84
N VAL A 366 2.25 12.19 -2.34
CA VAL A 366 2.86 10.86 -2.23
C VAL A 366 4.18 10.80 -2.98
N VAL A 367 4.18 10.97 -4.31
CA VAL A 367 5.42 10.84 -5.11
C VAL A 367 6.45 11.91 -4.74
N THR A 368 6.01 13.14 -4.47
CA THR A 368 6.90 14.23 -4.07
C THR A 368 7.50 13.98 -2.70
N GLY A 369 6.70 13.59 -1.71
CA GLY A 369 7.19 13.36 -0.35
C GLY A 369 8.05 12.11 -0.22
N ALA A 370 7.76 11.07 -1.01
CA ALA A 370 8.63 9.91 -1.13
C ALA A 370 10.00 10.31 -1.70
N LEU A 371 10.01 11.11 -2.77
CA LEU A 371 11.25 11.58 -3.39
C LEU A 371 12.05 12.46 -2.42
N MET A 372 11.37 13.32 -1.64
CA MET A 372 11.99 14.15 -0.60
C MET A 372 12.66 13.33 0.50
N ARG A 373 11.99 12.27 0.94
CA ARG A 373 12.49 11.40 2.00
C ARG A 373 13.29 10.22 1.48
N TYR A 374 13.76 10.22 0.24
CA TYR A 374 14.44 9.05 -0.36
C TYR A 374 15.52 8.46 0.57
N THR A 375 16.35 9.32 1.20
CA THR A 375 17.42 8.94 2.14
C THR A 375 16.98 8.85 3.62
N GLY A 376 15.74 9.22 3.95
CA GLY A 376 15.20 9.32 5.31
C GLY A 376 13.92 8.53 5.59
N ILE A 377 13.28 7.93 4.58
CA ILE A 377 12.11 7.02 4.70
C ILE A 377 12.43 5.83 5.58
N ILE A 378 13.72 5.47 5.63
CA ILE A 378 14.14 4.17 6.12
C ILE A 378 13.96 4.04 7.64
N SER A 379 13.88 5.14 8.41
CA SER A 379 13.58 5.10 9.85
C SER A 379 12.39 5.97 10.21
N ARG A 380 11.45 5.40 10.98
CA ARG A 380 11.17 5.80 12.37
C ARG A 380 10.00 4.96 12.92
N THR A 381 10.36 4.00 13.78
CA THR A 381 9.51 3.33 14.79
C THR A 381 8.05 3.14 14.39
N LEU A 382 7.82 2.39 13.31
CA LEU A 382 6.52 1.75 13.12
C LEU A 382 6.61 0.41 13.84
N PRO A 383 5.77 0.15 14.86
CA PRO A 383 5.62 -1.20 15.36
C PRO A 383 5.24 -2.11 14.18
N THR A 384 5.84 -3.29 14.15
CA THR A 384 5.50 -4.28 13.12
C THR A 384 4.04 -4.66 13.23
N ARG A 385 3.27 -4.51 12.16
CA ARG A 385 1.83 -4.85 12.19
C ARG A 385 1.55 -6.34 12.21
N TYR A 386 2.54 -7.12 11.78
CA TYR A 386 2.38 -8.52 11.42
C TYR A 386 3.37 -9.36 12.23
N THR A 387 2.91 -10.54 12.63
CA THR A 387 3.78 -11.58 13.17
C THR A 387 4.21 -12.48 12.02
N PHE A 388 5.52 -12.69 11.87
CA PHE A 388 6.10 -13.65 10.93
C PHE A 388 6.67 -14.83 11.70
N GLY A 389 6.55 -16.01 11.11
CA GLY A 389 7.04 -17.24 11.72
C GLY A 389 7.27 -18.32 10.68
N ILE A 390 7.82 -19.43 11.15
CA ILE A 390 8.01 -20.66 10.38
C ILE A 390 7.31 -21.79 11.11
N GLN A 391 6.95 -22.81 10.34
CA GLN A 391 6.50 -24.07 10.90
C GLN A 391 7.70 -24.85 11.43
N ARG A 392 7.60 -25.34 12.66
CA ARG A 392 8.55 -26.29 13.24
C ARG A 392 7.87 -27.47 13.87
N ASP A 393 8.62 -28.55 13.88
CA ASP A 393 8.32 -29.74 14.64
C ASP A 393 9.20 -29.68 15.92
N ILE A 394 8.57 -29.70 17.10
CA ILE A 394 9.24 -29.41 18.38
C ILE A 394 9.39 -30.67 19.22
N ASP A 395 10.61 -30.95 19.68
CA ASP A 395 10.94 -32.01 20.62
C ASP A 395 10.25 -31.83 22.01
N LYS A 396 9.70 -32.91 22.58
CA LYS A 396 9.10 -32.98 23.92
C LYS A 396 10.03 -32.59 25.06
N ASP A 397 11.36 -32.66 24.92
CA ASP A 397 12.25 -32.19 26.00
C ASP A 397 12.18 -30.66 26.19
N ASP A 398 11.96 -29.90 25.10
CA ASP A 398 11.54 -28.49 25.19
C ASP A 398 10.05 -28.39 25.57
N GLY A 399 9.23 -29.34 25.11
CA GLY A 399 7.83 -29.55 25.52
C GLY A 399 7.62 -29.83 27.02
N SER A 400 8.62 -30.24 27.80
CA SER A 400 8.48 -30.54 29.23
C SER A 400 8.06 -29.33 30.08
N LYS A 401 8.31 -28.09 29.59
CA LYS A 401 7.71 -26.86 30.13
C LYS A 401 6.26 -26.62 29.66
N TYR A 402 5.91 -27.07 28.46
CA TYR A 402 4.63 -26.81 27.80
C TYR A 402 3.58 -27.92 28.00
N THR A 403 4.01 -29.11 28.44
CA THR A 403 3.18 -30.26 28.84
C THR A 403 2.19 -29.92 29.96
N LYS A 404 2.34 -28.77 30.63
CA LYS A 404 1.39 -28.27 31.64
C LYS A 404 0.36 -27.26 31.12
N ILE A 405 0.47 -26.76 29.89
CA ILE A 405 -0.20 -25.51 29.47
C ILE A 405 -1.20 -25.70 28.30
N SER A 406 -1.21 -26.84 27.60
CA SER A 406 -2.14 -27.05 26.48
C SER A 406 -2.69 -28.47 26.44
N GLU A 407 -4.03 -28.59 26.46
CA GLU A 407 -4.78 -29.85 26.33
C GLU A 407 -4.68 -30.49 24.93
N ASN A 408 -4.07 -29.80 23.94
CA ASN A 408 -4.01 -30.25 22.55
C ASN A 408 -2.62 -30.81 22.17
N TRP A 409 -2.32 -32.01 22.68
CA TRP A 409 -1.15 -32.84 22.35
C TRP A 409 -1.38 -33.79 21.15
N ALA A 410 -2.40 -33.53 20.32
CA ALA A 410 -2.93 -34.50 19.37
C ALA A 410 -2.01 -34.94 18.21
N ILE A 411 -0.82 -34.36 18.03
CA ILE A 411 0.15 -34.79 16.99
C ILE A 411 1.54 -34.96 17.62
N VAL A 412 1.68 -35.93 18.51
CA VAL A 412 3.00 -36.39 18.93
C VAL A 412 3.41 -37.52 17.99
N LYS A 413 4.29 -37.23 17.02
CA LYS A 413 4.96 -38.27 16.25
C LYS A 413 6.31 -38.56 16.87
N TYR A 414 6.82 -39.77 16.70
CA TYR A 414 8.22 -39.99 16.99
C TYR A 414 9.03 -39.46 15.81
N ASP A 415 10.05 -38.66 16.08
CA ASP A 415 11.01 -38.20 15.08
C ASP A 415 11.46 -39.41 14.23
N ALA A 416 11.39 -39.26 12.91
CA ALA A 416 11.74 -40.32 11.98
C ALA A 416 13.19 -40.78 12.19
N TYR A 417 14.07 -39.91 12.67
CA TYR A 417 15.51 -40.08 12.79
C TYR A 417 16.00 -40.24 14.24
N ILE A 418 15.22 -39.83 15.25
CA ILE A 418 15.58 -39.92 16.68
C ILE A 418 14.60 -40.82 17.46
N GLU A 419 15.07 -41.98 17.93
CA GLU A 419 14.23 -42.97 18.63
C GLU A 419 13.65 -42.38 19.94
N LYS A 420 12.35 -42.57 20.16
CA LYS A 420 11.64 -42.10 21.36
C LYS A 420 11.73 -40.59 21.58
N LEU A 421 11.98 -39.81 20.52
CA LEU A 421 11.80 -38.37 20.54
C LEU A 421 10.39 -38.01 20.06
N PRO A 422 9.42 -37.88 20.97
CA PRO A 422 8.12 -37.32 20.62
C PRO A 422 8.30 -35.88 20.17
N VAL A 423 7.96 -35.62 18.91
CA VAL A 423 7.97 -34.33 18.26
C VAL A 423 6.52 -33.92 18.01
N VAL A 424 6.23 -32.66 18.32
CA VAL A 424 4.95 -32.04 18.04
C VAL A 424 5.05 -31.28 16.74
N GLU A 425 4.39 -31.78 15.69
CA GLU A 425 4.46 -31.17 14.36
C GLU A 425 3.60 -29.90 14.25
N GLY A 426 3.93 -29.07 13.26
CA GLY A 426 3.02 -28.00 12.83
C GLY A 426 2.94 -26.81 13.80
N ARG A 427 4.02 -26.49 14.50
CA ARG A 427 4.03 -25.47 15.54
C ARG A 427 4.70 -24.19 15.06
N TRP A 428 4.11 -23.07 15.47
CA TRP A 428 4.64 -21.76 15.17
C TRP A 428 5.98 -21.52 15.87
N SER A 429 6.96 -21.02 15.12
CA SER A 429 8.18 -20.44 15.66
C SER A 429 8.31 -19.03 15.11
N SER A 430 8.16 -18.04 15.99
CA SER A 430 8.23 -16.63 15.65
C SER A 430 9.62 -16.26 15.12
N LEU A 431 9.60 -15.60 13.98
CA LEU A 431 10.73 -14.85 13.43
C LEU A 431 10.66 -13.40 13.88
N LEU A 432 9.48 -12.80 13.83
CA LEU A 432 9.23 -11.41 14.17
C LEU A 432 7.82 -11.31 14.75
N ASN A 433 7.66 -10.70 15.91
CA ASN A 433 6.35 -10.52 16.51
C ASN A 433 5.75 -9.18 16.10
N LYS A 434 4.41 -9.11 16.07
CA LYS A 434 3.68 -7.85 16.02
C LYS A 434 4.10 -6.92 17.18
N ASP A 435 4.01 -5.63 16.93
CA ASP A 435 4.35 -4.51 17.82
C ASP A 435 5.80 -4.50 18.31
N THR A 436 6.69 -5.23 17.62
CA THR A 436 8.13 -5.12 17.87
C THR A 436 8.57 -3.72 17.45
N VAL A 437 9.15 -2.97 18.39
CA VAL A 437 9.74 -1.64 18.16
C VAL A 437 11.23 -1.72 18.50
N THR A 438 12.09 -1.13 17.66
CA THR A 438 13.52 -0.97 17.96
C THR A 438 13.82 0.49 18.24
N ASP A 439 14.44 0.77 19.38
CA ASP A 439 14.69 2.14 19.85
C ASP A 439 15.81 2.87 19.09
N GLN A 440 16.56 2.19 18.22
CA GLN A 440 17.82 2.72 17.67
C GLN A 440 18.08 2.47 16.18
N ASP A 441 17.32 1.58 15.52
CA ASP A 441 17.61 1.20 14.14
C ASP A 441 16.36 1.38 13.26
N PRO A 442 16.43 2.05 12.08
CA PRO A 442 15.42 1.95 11.01
C PRO A 442 14.88 0.54 10.75
N TYR A 443 15.67 -0.48 11.07
CA TYR A 443 15.36 -1.87 10.83
C TYR A 443 14.98 -2.59 12.11
N ILE A 444 14.01 -3.49 11.97
CA ILE A 444 13.80 -4.54 12.95
C ILE A 444 14.40 -5.80 12.35
N SER A 445 15.56 -6.20 12.87
CA SER A 445 16.22 -7.44 12.47
C SER A 445 16.13 -8.43 13.62
N GLU A 446 15.36 -9.49 13.42
CA GLU A 446 15.22 -10.59 14.34
C GLU A 446 15.80 -11.85 13.71
N SER A 447 16.37 -12.74 14.53
CA SER A 447 16.92 -13.98 14.01
C SER A 447 16.58 -15.18 14.85
N THR A 448 16.31 -16.29 14.17
CA THR A 448 16.08 -17.59 14.79
C THR A 448 17.10 -18.59 14.28
N TRP A 449 17.55 -19.45 15.17
CA TRP A 449 18.48 -20.54 14.84
C TRP A 449 17.70 -21.80 14.52
N LEU A 450 18.16 -22.49 13.48
CA LEU A 450 17.55 -23.67 12.90
C LEU A 450 18.57 -24.78 12.85
N GLN A 451 18.13 -25.98 13.20
CA GLN A 451 18.91 -27.20 13.04
C GLN A 451 18.23 -28.05 11.97
N TYR A 452 19.01 -28.42 10.96
CA TYR A 452 18.57 -29.26 9.86
C TYR A 452 19.19 -30.64 10.00
N ILE A 453 18.35 -31.66 9.96
CA ILE A 453 18.76 -33.05 9.82
C ILE A 453 18.58 -33.42 8.35
N MET A 454 19.68 -33.64 7.64
CA MET A 454 19.68 -33.82 6.19
C MET A 454 20.18 -35.23 5.82
N PRO A 455 19.39 -36.08 5.16
CA PRO A 455 19.87 -37.37 4.66
C PRO A 455 21.11 -37.21 3.77
N LEU A 456 22.01 -38.19 3.78
CA LEU A 456 23.21 -38.17 2.93
C LEU A 456 22.81 -38.05 1.45
N GLY A 457 23.39 -37.07 0.76
CA GLY A 457 23.07 -36.77 -0.64
C GLY A 457 21.96 -35.73 -0.82
N THR A 458 21.21 -35.40 0.24
CA THR A 458 20.30 -34.26 0.21
C THR A 458 21.11 -32.97 0.30
N SER A 459 20.90 -32.09 -0.68
CA SER A 459 21.51 -30.77 -0.73
C SER A 459 20.47 -29.66 -0.77
N ARG A 460 19.20 -29.95 -0.49
CA ARG A 460 18.11 -28.99 -0.57
C ARG A 460 17.44 -28.88 0.79
N VAL A 461 17.20 -27.65 1.21
CA VAL A 461 16.46 -27.33 2.43
C VAL A 461 15.32 -26.42 2.05
N THR A 462 14.10 -26.81 2.41
CA THR A 462 12.89 -26.07 2.08
C THR A 462 12.27 -25.55 3.36
N GLU A 463 11.97 -24.25 3.40
CA GLU A 463 11.28 -23.61 4.52
C GLU A 463 10.12 -22.79 4.01
N THR A 464 9.03 -22.82 4.78
CA THR A 464 7.84 -22.01 4.53
C THR A 464 7.71 -20.98 5.64
N VAL A 465 7.70 -19.72 5.23
CA VAL A 465 7.46 -18.57 6.08
C VAL A 465 5.99 -18.22 6.01
N TYR A 466 5.41 -18.07 7.18
CA TYR A 466 4.02 -17.70 7.40
C TYR A 466 3.94 -16.31 8.01
N TRP A 467 2.78 -15.69 7.88
CA TRP A 467 2.48 -14.43 8.54
C TRP A 467 1.03 -14.40 9.05
N THR A 468 0.76 -13.55 10.04
CA THR A 468 -0.59 -13.31 10.58
C THR A 468 -0.71 -11.89 11.14
N GLU A 469 -1.93 -11.31 11.07
CA GLU A 469 -2.29 -10.08 11.79
C GLU A 469 -2.59 -10.31 13.28
N GLY A 470 -2.92 -11.56 13.62
CA GLY A 470 -3.28 -11.96 14.96
C GLY A 470 -2.05 -12.18 15.85
N ASP A 471 -2.30 -12.22 17.15
CA ASP A 471 -1.29 -12.63 18.11
C ASP A 471 -1.18 -14.16 18.07
N ILE A 472 -0.03 -14.66 17.64
CA ILE A 472 0.32 -16.06 17.72
C ILE A 472 1.59 -16.18 18.56
N THR A 473 1.50 -16.93 19.65
CA THR A 473 2.66 -17.17 20.50
C THR A 473 3.46 -18.35 19.96
N ASP A 474 4.76 -18.36 20.26
CA ASP A 474 5.61 -19.52 20.00
C ASP A 474 4.94 -20.82 20.45
N HIS A 475 5.09 -21.84 19.62
CA HIS A 475 4.62 -23.21 19.80
C HIS A 475 3.09 -23.43 19.72
N GLN A 476 2.31 -22.40 19.36
CA GLN A 476 0.90 -22.61 19.01
C GLN A 476 0.76 -23.42 17.71
N PRO A 477 -0.29 -24.26 17.57
CA PRO A 477 -0.57 -24.95 16.31
C PRO A 477 -0.85 -23.97 15.18
N ILE A 478 -0.30 -24.24 13.99
CA ILE A 478 -0.58 -23.50 12.75
C ILE A 478 -1.85 -24.02 12.07
N TYR A 479 -2.19 -25.28 12.28
CA TYR A 479 -3.36 -25.93 11.69
C TYR A 479 -4.61 -25.76 12.55
N SER A 480 -5.77 -25.70 11.89
CA SER A 480 -7.09 -25.52 12.51
C SER A 480 -7.59 -26.80 13.17
N ASP A 481 -7.42 -27.94 12.50
CA ASP A 481 -7.74 -29.26 13.02
C ASP A 481 -6.44 -30.02 13.31
N VAL A 482 -6.11 -30.10 14.60
CA VAL A 482 -4.93 -30.81 15.10
C VAL A 482 -5.19 -32.33 15.17
N GLN A 483 -6.45 -32.77 15.11
CA GLN A 483 -6.83 -34.18 15.20
C GLN A 483 -6.91 -34.86 13.82
N ALA A 484 -7.21 -34.12 12.75
CA ALA A 484 -7.32 -34.62 11.36
C ALA A 484 -6.03 -34.44 10.52
N PHE A 485 -4.86 -34.50 11.17
CA PHE A 485 -3.54 -34.26 10.55
C PHE A 485 -3.28 -35.12 9.30
N ASP A 486 -3.97 -36.24 9.18
CA ASP A 486 -3.80 -37.25 8.16
C ASP A 486 -4.57 -36.98 6.86
N GLN A 487 -5.50 -36.01 6.77
CA GLN A 487 -6.37 -35.94 5.58
C GLN A 487 -6.46 -34.59 4.85
N ASN A 488 -6.35 -33.42 5.49
CA ASN A 488 -6.51 -32.13 4.75
C ASN A 488 -5.72 -30.92 5.27
N ASN A 489 -4.87 -31.06 6.31
CA ASN A 489 -3.94 -30.05 6.85
C ASN A 489 -4.30 -28.58 6.58
N THR A 490 -5.48 -28.17 7.02
CA THR A 490 -5.98 -26.82 6.76
C THR A 490 -5.33 -25.86 7.73
N ILE A 491 -4.40 -25.04 7.22
CA ILE A 491 -3.81 -23.90 7.94
C ILE A 491 -4.95 -23.06 8.52
N LYS A 492 -4.79 -22.57 9.76
CA LYS A 492 -5.79 -21.67 10.36
C LYS A 492 -6.05 -20.51 9.41
N SER A 493 -7.32 -20.14 9.25
CA SER A 493 -7.74 -19.10 8.30
C SER A 493 -7.11 -17.72 8.53
N ASN A 494 -6.59 -17.46 9.73
CA ASN A 494 -5.89 -16.23 10.06
C ASN A 494 -4.36 -16.30 9.85
N ILE A 495 -3.81 -17.43 9.39
CA ILE A 495 -2.40 -17.62 9.07
C ILE A 495 -2.27 -17.84 7.57
N GLU A 496 -1.39 -17.07 6.94
CA GLU A 496 -1.16 -17.16 5.50
C GLU A 496 0.29 -17.55 5.21
N VAL A 497 0.49 -18.29 4.12
CA VAL A 497 1.83 -18.53 3.58
C VAL A 497 2.33 -17.24 2.96
N TRP A 498 3.42 -16.70 3.49
CA TRP A 498 4.10 -15.58 2.87
C TRP A 498 4.99 -16.04 1.72
N GLU A 499 5.84 -17.04 1.99
CA GLU A 499 6.76 -17.58 1.01
C GLU A 499 7.26 -18.99 1.35
N THR A 500 7.38 -19.85 0.35
CA THR A 500 8.11 -21.11 0.46
C THR A 500 9.39 -21.01 -0.37
N LYS A 501 10.55 -21.17 0.28
CA LYS A 501 11.85 -21.16 -0.40
C LYS A 501 12.56 -22.48 -0.23
N THR A 502 13.25 -22.88 -1.29
CA THR A 502 14.19 -23.99 -1.27
C THR A 502 15.58 -23.47 -1.56
N VAL A 503 16.49 -23.70 -0.62
CA VAL A 503 17.90 -23.37 -0.73
C VAL A 503 18.69 -24.64 -1.07
N THR A 504 19.64 -24.52 -1.98
CA THR A 504 20.62 -25.57 -2.24
C THR A 504 21.87 -25.33 -1.39
N PHE A 505 22.19 -26.27 -0.53
CA PHE A 505 23.31 -26.28 0.40
C PHE A 505 23.92 -27.68 0.41
N ASP A 506 25.20 -27.82 0.08
CA ASP A 506 25.92 -29.11 0.05
C ASP A 506 26.78 -29.28 1.32
N PRO A 507 26.30 -30.01 2.35
CA PRO A 507 27.02 -30.11 3.61
C PRO A 507 28.40 -30.79 3.45
N ALA A 508 28.56 -31.65 2.44
CA ALA A 508 29.79 -32.38 2.20
C ALA A 508 30.96 -31.45 1.83
N ARG A 509 30.67 -30.40 1.03
CA ARG A 509 31.66 -29.39 0.62
C ARG A 509 32.12 -28.49 1.77
N HIS A 510 31.37 -28.50 2.87
CA HIS A 510 31.58 -27.57 3.98
C HIS A 510 31.98 -28.26 5.28
N ASN A 511 32.57 -29.46 5.16
CA ASN A 511 33.16 -30.22 6.27
C ASN A 511 32.16 -30.58 7.38
N PHE A 512 30.86 -30.67 7.07
CA PHE A 512 29.90 -31.21 8.02
C PHE A 512 30.19 -32.68 8.26
N LYS A 513 30.18 -33.08 9.54
CA LYS A 513 30.38 -34.48 9.90
C LYS A 513 29.13 -35.29 9.58
N VAL A 514 29.33 -36.43 8.90
CA VAL A 514 28.30 -37.44 8.76
C VAL A 514 28.04 -38.04 10.15
N SER A 515 26.77 -38.07 10.53
CA SER A 515 26.25 -38.81 11.67
C SER A 515 25.34 -39.93 11.17
N TYR A 516 25.01 -40.87 12.05
CA TYR A 516 24.10 -41.96 11.75
C TYR A 516 22.82 -41.73 12.55
N ASP A 517 21.66 -41.98 11.93
CA ASP A 517 20.40 -42.08 12.65
C ASP A 517 20.24 -43.46 13.32
N LYS A 518 19.08 -43.73 13.90
CA LYS A 518 18.77 -45.00 14.57
C LYS A 518 18.70 -46.21 13.62
N ASP A 519 18.47 -45.98 12.33
CA ASP A 519 18.33 -47.01 11.30
C ASP A 519 19.64 -47.15 10.49
N ASP A 520 20.76 -46.70 11.09
CA ASP A 520 22.11 -46.65 10.51
C ASP A 520 22.19 -45.86 9.18
N GLN A 521 21.21 -44.99 8.90
CA GLN A 521 21.23 -44.12 7.73
C GLN A 521 22.16 -42.94 7.99
N LYS A 522 22.96 -42.61 6.98
CA LYS A 522 23.89 -41.48 7.03
C LYS A 522 23.14 -40.17 6.86
N GLN A 523 23.46 -39.20 7.70
CA GLN A 523 22.85 -37.87 7.69
C GLN A 523 23.84 -36.77 8.13
N TYR A 524 23.61 -35.54 7.70
CA TYR A 524 24.29 -34.35 8.18
C TYR A 524 23.43 -33.63 9.23
N LYS A 525 24.09 -33.02 10.22
CA LYS A 525 23.48 -32.05 11.13
C LYS A 525 23.98 -30.67 10.77
N ALA A 526 23.16 -29.91 10.04
CA ALA A 526 23.50 -28.55 9.64
C ALA A 526 22.81 -27.54 10.58
N PHE A 527 23.47 -26.41 10.81
CA PHE A 527 22.90 -25.30 11.55
C PHE A 527 22.77 -24.11 10.61
N GLY A 528 21.62 -23.45 10.70
CA GLY A 528 21.37 -22.21 9.98
C GLY A 528 20.79 -21.15 10.90
N ARG A 529 20.94 -19.89 10.51
CA ARG A 529 20.25 -18.75 11.09
C ARG A 529 19.32 -18.19 10.02
N MET A 530 18.03 -18.08 10.33
CA MET A 530 17.12 -17.25 9.56
C MET A 530 17.02 -15.90 10.23
N ARG A 531 17.34 -14.83 9.50
CA ARG A 531 17.24 -13.44 9.93
C ARG A 531 16.17 -12.76 9.12
N LEU A 532 15.12 -12.27 9.78
CA LEU A 532 14.09 -11.46 9.15
C LEU A 532 14.37 -10.00 9.50
N THR A 533 14.55 -9.18 8.47
CA THR A 533 14.74 -7.75 8.59
C THR A 533 13.55 -7.03 7.97
N SER A 534 12.81 -6.26 8.75
CA SER A 534 11.68 -5.45 8.29
C SER A 534 12.01 -3.95 8.37
N SER A 535 11.62 -3.20 7.34
CA SER A 535 11.71 -1.73 7.26
C SER A 535 10.45 -1.21 6.58
N GLY A 536 9.45 -0.86 7.39
CA GLY A 536 8.13 -0.46 6.92
C GLY A 536 7.50 -1.53 6.02
N PRO A 537 7.24 -1.25 4.72
CA PRO A 537 6.65 -2.21 3.80
C PRO A 537 7.67 -3.23 3.24
N ASN A 538 8.97 -3.01 3.45
CA ASN A 538 10.03 -3.87 2.96
C ASN A 538 10.32 -4.97 3.99
N THR A 539 10.21 -6.23 3.59
CA THR A 539 10.61 -7.36 4.43
C THR A 539 11.65 -8.19 3.68
N LYS A 540 12.77 -8.46 4.36
CA LYS A 540 13.88 -9.28 3.88
C LYS A 540 14.01 -10.49 4.79
N ILE A 541 14.19 -11.67 4.23
CA ILE A 541 14.60 -12.86 4.96
C ILE A 541 15.97 -13.30 4.47
N GLU A 542 16.89 -13.52 5.38
CA GLU A 542 18.23 -14.04 5.10
C GLU A 542 18.39 -15.37 5.77
N TRP A 543 18.90 -16.33 5.01
CA TRP A 543 19.14 -17.66 5.49
C TRP A 543 20.63 -17.95 5.39
N GLN A 544 21.27 -18.08 6.55
CA GLN A 544 22.72 -18.18 6.68
C GLN A 544 23.07 -19.54 7.26
N PHE A 545 23.72 -20.41 6.49
CA PHE A 545 24.28 -21.65 7.00
C PHE A 545 25.63 -21.38 7.64
N VAL A 546 25.85 -21.93 8.83
CA VAL A 546 27.07 -21.64 9.61
C VAL A 546 28.02 -22.81 9.65
N SER A 547 29.32 -22.52 9.70
CA SER A 547 30.36 -23.54 9.82
C SER A 547 30.15 -24.46 11.02
N PRO A 548 30.44 -25.77 10.92
CA PRO A 548 30.50 -26.66 12.10
C PRO A 548 31.44 -26.16 13.20
N SER A 549 32.41 -25.30 12.86
CA SER A 549 33.33 -24.68 13.80
C SER A 549 32.74 -23.46 14.52
N ALA A 550 31.71 -22.82 13.94
CA ALA A 550 30.96 -21.77 14.61
C ALA A 550 30.27 -22.44 15.80
N LYS A 551 30.57 -22.00 17.03
CA LYS A 551 30.02 -22.65 18.22
C LYS A 551 28.50 -22.58 18.14
N PRO A 552 27.77 -23.70 17.96
CA PRO A 552 26.33 -23.66 18.13
C PRO A 552 26.06 -23.27 19.59
N PRO A 553 24.96 -22.57 19.83
CA PRO A 553 24.60 -22.22 21.19
C PRO A 553 24.40 -23.49 22.03
N ASP A 554 25.03 -23.47 23.20
CA ASP A 554 25.18 -24.50 24.24
C ASP A 554 25.43 -25.99 23.85
N LYS A 555 25.79 -26.80 24.84
CA LYS A 555 26.19 -28.22 24.66
C LYS A 555 25.04 -29.12 24.18
N ARG A 556 23.81 -28.62 24.12
CA ARG A 556 22.62 -29.36 23.70
C ARG A 556 22.17 -28.97 22.29
N GLY A 557 22.96 -28.15 21.58
CA GLY A 557 22.57 -27.59 20.28
C GLY A 557 21.43 -26.57 20.39
N ARG A 558 21.12 -26.12 21.62
CA ARG A 558 20.04 -25.19 21.89
C ARG A 558 20.55 -23.76 21.88
N PRO A 559 19.94 -22.85 21.11
CA PRO A 559 20.00 -21.43 21.39
C PRO A 559 19.74 -21.25 22.89
N LYS A 560 20.71 -20.74 23.66
CA LYS A 560 20.39 -20.26 25.01
C LYS A 560 19.21 -19.32 24.80
N GLN A 561 18.09 -19.57 25.49
CA GLN A 561 16.75 -19.05 25.16
C GLN A 561 16.63 -17.51 25.02
N ASN A 562 17.72 -16.76 25.23
CA ASN A 562 17.85 -15.30 25.11
C ASN A 562 19.03 -14.84 24.20
N GLN A 563 19.60 -15.68 23.33
CA GLN A 563 20.75 -15.33 22.47
C GLN A 563 20.36 -14.82 21.07
N LYS A 564 19.36 -13.94 20.98
CA LYS A 564 18.99 -13.23 19.74
C LYS A 564 20.15 -12.40 19.12
N THR A 565 21.20 -12.12 19.89
CA THR A 565 22.30 -11.21 19.56
C THR A 565 23.66 -11.88 19.28
N ILE A 566 23.72 -13.18 18.97
CA ILE A 566 25.00 -13.78 18.55
C ILE A 566 25.44 -13.15 17.22
N VAL A 567 26.49 -12.34 17.28
CA VAL A 567 27.20 -11.84 16.10
C VAL A 567 27.95 -13.02 15.50
N ILE A 568 27.46 -13.53 14.37
CA ILE A 568 28.18 -14.50 13.54
C ILE A 568 29.23 -13.71 12.78
N LYS A 569 30.49 -14.16 12.80
CA LYS A 569 31.51 -13.52 11.98
C LYS A 569 31.28 -13.86 10.50
N GLN A 570 31.56 -12.93 9.59
CA GLN A 570 31.29 -13.14 8.16
C GLN A 570 32.00 -14.38 7.59
N ASP A 571 33.19 -14.72 8.11
CA ASP A 571 33.96 -15.90 7.73
C ASP A 571 33.39 -17.23 8.27
N GLU A 572 32.43 -17.17 9.20
CA GLU A 572 31.71 -18.33 9.72
C GLU A 572 30.42 -18.63 8.91
N ILE A 573 29.97 -17.68 8.10
CA ILE A 573 28.83 -17.85 7.19
C ILE A 573 29.34 -18.58 5.95
N ILE A 574 28.90 -19.82 5.79
CA ILE A 574 29.30 -20.68 4.68
C ILE A 574 28.54 -20.31 3.41
N SER A 575 27.24 -20.14 3.56
CA SER A 575 26.36 -19.73 2.48
C SER A 575 25.31 -18.79 3.06
N GLU A 576 25.06 -17.72 2.32
CA GLU A 576 24.04 -16.74 2.64
C GLU A 576 23.09 -16.69 1.46
N HIS A 577 21.84 -16.97 1.74
CA HIS A 577 20.75 -16.86 0.77
C HIS A 577 19.88 -15.73 1.27
N SER A 578 20.03 -14.57 0.65
CA SER A 578 19.25 -13.41 1.01
C SER A 578 18.06 -13.27 0.07
N PHE A 579 16.90 -13.17 0.68
CA PHE A 579 15.61 -12.95 0.04
C PHE A 579 15.16 -11.57 0.49
N VAL A 580 15.77 -10.55 -0.09
CA VAL A 580 15.06 -9.27 -0.23
C VAL A 580 14.14 -9.45 -1.43
N LEU A 581 13.16 -8.57 -1.57
CA LEU A 581 12.57 -8.34 -2.88
C LEU A 581 13.57 -7.79 -3.95
N ARG A 582 14.88 -7.61 -3.65
CA ARG A 582 16.07 -8.36 -4.17
C ARG A 582 17.42 -7.79 -3.66
N SER A 583 18.40 -8.68 -3.47
CA SER A 583 19.81 -8.49 -3.08
C SER A 583 20.71 -8.38 -4.33
N GLU A 584 22.02 -8.13 -4.39
CA GLU A 584 23.21 -8.44 -3.58
C GLU A 584 24.39 -7.59 -4.14
N THR A 585 25.34 -7.14 -3.28
CA THR A 585 26.72 -6.58 -3.53
C THR A 585 27.08 -5.31 -2.76
N ARG A 586 26.17 -4.65 -2.05
CA ARG A 586 26.53 -3.60 -1.09
C ARG A 586 25.72 -3.75 0.19
N ASN A 587 26.42 -3.64 1.32
CA ASN A 587 25.81 -3.29 2.59
C ASN A 587 24.89 -2.08 2.34
N PRO A 588 23.56 -2.19 2.51
CA PRO A 588 22.65 -1.13 2.08
C PRO A 588 22.79 0.18 2.87
N PHE A 589 23.58 0.21 3.94
CA PHE A 589 23.67 1.35 4.84
C PHE A 589 25.14 1.65 5.18
N PRO A 590 25.73 2.76 4.71
CA PRO A 590 26.96 3.25 5.31
C PRO A 590 26.64 3.66 6.75
N HIS A 591 26.96 2.78 7.70
CA HIS A 591 27.26 3.21 9.05
C HIS A 591 28.56 4.04 8.95
N ASP A 592 28.49 5.33 9.29
CA ASP A 592 29.51 6.09 10.06
C ASP A 592 29.76 7.56 9.68
N ASP A 593 29.22 8.13 8.59
CA ASP A 593 29.58 9.52 8.20
C ASP A 593 28.43 10.54 8.18
N VAL A 594 27.45 10.47 9.11
CA VAL A 594 26.67 11.67 9.42
C VAL A 594 27.54 12.57 10.31
N VAL A 595 28.27 13.44 9.63
CA VAL A 595 29.00 14.61 10.13
C VAL A 595 28.41 15.12 11.45
N SER A 596 29.11 14.82 12.54
CA SER A 596 28.97 15.54 13.80
C SER A 596 29.40 16.99 13.57
N GLY A 597 28.47 17.83 13.12
CA GLY A 597 28.64 19.27 13.14
C GLY A 597 28.81 19.77 14.58
N PRO A 598 29.58 20.83 14.82
CA PRO A 598 29.87 21.30 16.17
C PRO A 598 28.59 21.80 16.84
N VAL A 599 28.23 21.13 17.94
CA VAL A 599 27.18 21.58 18.86
C VAL A 599 27.66 22.87 19.53
N LEU A 600 26.99 23.99 19.27
CA LEU A 600 27.17 25.20 20.06
C LEU A 600 26.57 24.99 21.47
N PRO A 601 27.26 25.42 22.55
CA PRO A 601 26.80 25.15 23.90
C PRO A 601 25.55 25.97 24.24
N ALA A 602 24.46 25.26 24.56
CA ALA A 602 23.25 25.85 25.13
C ALA A 602 23.50 26.29 26.57
N GLN A 603 23.12 27.54 26.87
CA GLN A 603 23.13 28.10 28.21
C GLN A 603 22.09 27.40 29.11
N ALA A 604 22.53 27.05 30.31
CA ALA A 604 21.72 26.44 31.35
C ALA A 604 20.67 27.43 31.88
N VAL A 605 19.41 27.00 31.94
CA VAL A 605 18.37 27.65 32.74
C VAL A 605 17.80 26.61 33.69
N SER A 606 17.91 26.90 34.99
CA SER A 606 17.37 26.12 36.09
C SER A 606 15.91 26.46 36.35
N SER A 607 15.07 25.46 36.60
CA SER A 607 13.87 25.58 37.44
C SER A 607 13.42 24.18 37.81
N ALA A 608 13.62 23.76 39.06
CA ALA A 608 12.67 23.91 40.18
C ALA A 608 11.51 22.91 40.06
N ALA A 609 11.59 21.88 40.90
CA ALA A 609 10.62 20.82 41.06
C ALA A 609 9.46 21.29 41.95
N GLU A 610 8.22 21.03 41.51
CA GLU A 610 7.04 21.04 42.37
C GLU A 610 6.28 19.73 42.19
N SER A 611 6.08 19.06 43.32
CA SER A 611 5.33 17.83 43.53
C SER A 611 3.82 18.08 43.53
N GLN A 612 3.05 17.20 42.91
CA GLN A 612 1.60 17.07 43.13
C GLN A 612 1.24 15.66 43.63
N PRO A 613 0.16 15.54 44.44
CA PRO A 613 -0.17 14.31 45.16
C PRO A 613 -1.13 13.39 44.40
N ASP A 614 -1.03 12.11 44.75
CA ASP A 614 -1.84 10.98 44.29
C ASP A 614 -3.34 11.15 44.58
N ALA A 615 -4.17 10.75 43.61
CA ALA A 615 -5.60 10.49 43.76
C ALA A 615 -5.92 9.05 43.30
N PRO A 616 -6.82 8.32 43.98
CA PRO A 616 -7.02 6.89 43.77
C PRO A 616 -7.95 6.55 42.60
N LEU A 617 -7.68 5.41 41.98
CA LEU A 617 -8.45 4.77 40.91
C LEU A 617 -9.72 4.10 41.48
N GLU A 618 -10.88 4.44 40.92
CA GLU A 618 -12.12 3.67 41.07
C GLU A 618 -12.27 2.69 39.90
N GLU A 619 -12.49 1.40 40.21
CA GLU A 619 -12.87 0.35 39.26
C GLU A 619 -14.37 0.46 38.91
N PRO A 620 -14.78 0.27 37.64
CA PRO A 620 -16.17 0.01 37.33
C PRO A 620 -16.46 -1.49 37.16
N SER A 621 -17.63 -1.83 37.70
CA SER A 621 -18.30 -3.11 37.81
C SER A 621 -18.65 -3.81 36.49
N LYS A 622 -18.77 -5.13 36.61
CA LYS A 622 -19.18 -6.12 35.62
C LYS A 622 -20.70 -6.09 35.30
N ASP A 623 -20.99 -6.79 34.20
CA ASP A 623 -22.22 -7.51 33.84
C ASP A 623 -23.39 -6.75 33.20
N VAL A 624 -23.59 -6.94 31.89
CA VAL A 624 -24.92 -7.21 31.28
C VAL A 624 -24.73 -8.18 30.09
N GLU A 625 -25.21 -9.41 30.26
CA GLU A 625 -25.48 -10.38 29.18
C GLU A 625 -26.71 -9.93 28.36
N MET A 626 -26.64 -10.04 27.03
CA MET A 626 -27.81 -9.99 26.14
C MET A 626 -27.64 -11.06 25.05
N SER A 627 -28.32 -12.19 25.26
CA SER A 627 -28.57 -13.23 24.25
C SER A 627 -29.75 -12.84 23.36
N GLY A 628 -29.66 -13.06 22.06
CA GLY A 628 -30.80 -12.91 21.15
C GLY A 628 -30.47 -13.17 19.69
N THR A 629 -30.33 -14.45 19.33
CA THR A 629 -30.26 -14.91 17.93
C THR A 629 -31.68 -15.14 17.41
N VAL A 630 -32.07 -14.44 16.33
CA VAL A 630 -33.27 -14.75 15.55
C VAL A 630 -32.85 -14.98 14.10
N GLY A 631 -33.14 -16.18 13.60
CA GLY A 631 -32.97 -16.55 12.20
C GLY A 631 -34.17 -16.12 11.36
N MET A 632 -33.89 -15.58 10.18
CA MET A 632 -34.85 -15.47 9.07
C MET A 632 -34.06 -15.58 7.75
N SER A 633 -34.27 -16.67 7.04
CA SER A 633 -33.89 -16.84 5.63
C SER A 633 -34.94 -17.74 4.98
N GLU A 634 -35.21 -17.48 3.69
CA GLU A 634 -36.20 -18.10 2.80
C GLU A 634 -37.51 -17.29 2.68
N GLY A 635 -37.60 -16.47 1.61
CA GLY A 635 -38.82 -15.76 1.23
C GLY A 635 -38.65 -14.46 0.42
N ILE A 636 -37.42 -14.00 0.15
CA ILE A 636 -37.18 -12.68 -0.46
C ILE A 636 -36.89 -12.71 -1.97
N GLU A 637 -36.49 -13.85 -2.55
CA GLU A 637 -36.06 -13.87 -3.96
C GLU A 637 -37.20 -13.79 -4.99
N GLU A 638 -38.39 -14.32 -4.69
CA GLU A 638 -39.48 -14.39 -5.68
C GLU A 638 -40.29 -13.08 -5.77
N ALA A 639 -40.26 -12.23 -4.73
CA ALA A 639 -40.96 -10.94 -4.71
C ALA A 639 -40.18 -9.80 -5.42
N VAL A 640 -38.91 -10.04 -5.76
CA VAL A 640 -38.05 -9.02 -6.39
C VAL A 640 -38.16 -9.04 -7.92
N GLU A 641 -38.49 -10.18 -8.54
CA GLU A 641 -38.60 -10.26 -10.01
C GLU A 641 -39.89 -9.61 -10.56
N GLU A 642 -41.05 -9.80 -9.92
CA GLU A 642 -42.31 -9.19 -10.40
C GLU A 642 -42.34 -7.66 -10.23
N GLY A 643 -41.63 -7.11 -9.24
CA GLY A 643 -41.55 -5.66 -9.02
C GLY A 643 -40.64 -4.93 -10.01
N VAL A 644 -39.71 -5.62 -10.67
CA VAL A 644 -38.74 -5.01 -11.58
C VAL A 644 -39.33 -4.76 -12.97
N GLU A 645 -40.20 -5.65 -13.46
CA GLU A 645 -40.84 -5.45 -14.78
C GLU A 645 -41.80 -4.25 -14.79
N GLU A 646 -42.57 -4.04 -13.71
CA GLU A 646 -43.51 -2.92 -13.60
C GLU A 646 -42.78 -1.56 -13.54
N ILE A 647 -41.60 -1.52 -12.90
CA ILE A 647 -40.75 -0.33 -12.84
C ILE A 647 -40.11 -0.03 -14.20
N VAL A 648 -39.69 -1.05 -14.96
CA VAL A 648 -39.10 -0.89 -16.30
C VAL A 648 -40.13 -0.34 -17.29
N GLU A 649 -41.39 -0.81 -17.25
CA GLU A 649 -42.46 -0.27 -18.09
C GLU A 649 -42.85 1.18 -17.74
N GLU A 650 -42.90 1.54 -16.45
CA GLU A 650 -43.18 2.92 -16.00
C GLU A 650 -42.07 3.90 -16.44
N VAL A 651 -40.80 3.49 -16.37
CA VAL A 651 -39.67 4.29 -16.85
C VAL A 651 -39.71 4.49 -18.36
N GLN A 652 -40.01 3.43 -19.14
CA GLN A 652 -40.16 3.54 -20.59
C GLN A 652 -41.35 4.44 -21.00
N ARG A 653 -42.43 4.47 -20.20
CA ARG A 653 -43.57 5.38 -20.41
C ARG A 653 -43.19 6.85 -20.21
N ARG A 654 -42.32 7.15 -19.25
CA ARG A 654 -41.87 8.52 -18.92
C ARG A 654 -40.87 9.10 -19.92
N VAL A 655 -40.06 8.27 -20.56
CA VAL A 655 -39.06 8.70 -21.56
C VAL A 655 -39.71 9.18 -22.89
N ARG A 656 -40.97 8.86 -23.15
CA ARG A 656 -41.64 9.17 -24.44
C ARG A 656 -42.48 10.46 -24.48
N ARG A 657 -42.59 11.24 -23.40
CA ARG A 657 -43.34 12.52 -23.42
C ARG A 657 -42.44 13.71 -23.08
N PRO A 658 -42.24 14.66 -24.01
CA PRO A 658 -41.68 15.96 -23.66
C PRO A 658 -42.59 16.60 -22.59
N THR A 659 -42.01 17.00 -21.46
CA THR A 659 -42.77 17.75 -20.45
C THR A 659 -43.20 19.09 -21.07
N GLN A 660 -44.44 19.50 -20.80
CA GLN A 660 -45.01 20.77 -21.31
C GLN A 660 -44.10 21.97 -21.02
N ARG A 661 -43.39 21.93 -19.89
CA ARG A 661 -42.37 22.90 -19.47
C ARG A 661 -41.12 22.94 -20.37
N GLY A 662 -40.70 21.81 -20.94
CA GLY A 662 -39.60 21.73 -21.90
C GLY A 662 -39.95 22.36 -23.25
N ALA A 663 -41.19 22.15 -23.72
CA ALA A 663 -41.69 22.78 -24.94
C ALA A 663 -41.82 24.31 -24.79
N GLU A 664 -42.27 24.79 -23.62
CA GLU A 664 -42.37 26.21 -23.31
C GLU A 664 -40.99 26.89 -23.23
N MET A 665 -40.00 26.25 -22.61
CA MET A 665 -38.63 26.78 -22.56
C MET A 665 -37.96 26.85 -23.93
N GLN A 666 -38.23 25.88 -24.82
CA GLN A 666 -37.72 25.90 -26.18
C GLN A 666 -38.36 27.02 -27.00
N ALA A 667 -39.68 27.22 -26.89
CA ALA A 667 -40.39 28.32 -27.54
C ALA A 667 -39.93 29.71 -27.06
N GLU A 668 -39.62 29.86 -25.77
CA GLU A 668 -39.06 31.09 -25.20
C GLU A 668 -37.64 31.37 -25.71
N ARG A 669 -36.82 30.33 -25.88
CA ARG A 669 -35.48 30.43 -26.49
C ARG A 669 -35.53 30.90 -27.95
N ASP A 670 -36.49 30.38 -28.71
CA ASP A 670 -36.67 30.75 -30.12
C ASP A 670 -37.23 32.17 -30.28
N ARG A 671 -38.09 32.63 -29.36
CA ARG A 671 -38.52 34.04 -29.28
C ARG A 671 -37.35 34.98 -29.00
N ARG A 672 -36.46 34.63 -28.07
CA ARG A 672 -35.25 35.43 -27.76
C ARG A 672 -34.28 35.50 -28.94
N ARG A 673 -34.11 34.41 -29.69
CA ARG A 673 -33.30 34.40 -30.92
C ARG A 673 -33.86 35.31 -32.02
N LYS A 674 -35.19 35.34 -32.21
CA LYS A 674 -35.83 36.29 -33.14
C LYS A 674 -35.71 37.75 -32.68
N LYS A 675 -35.76 38.02 -31.37
CA LYS A 675 -35.70 39.38 -30.83
C LYS A 675 -34.30 40.00 -30.88
N ASN A 676 -33.25 39.18 -30.85
CA ASN A 676 -31.86 39.66 -30.79
C ASN A 676 -31.16 39.80 -32.15
N GLY A 677 -31.85 39.58 -33.27
CA GLY A 677 -31.36 39.94 -34.61
C GLY A 677 -30.02 39.30 -35.03
N THR A 678 -29.56 38.24 -34.35
CA THR A 678 -28.31 37.56 -34.70
C THR A 678 -28.52 36.61 -35.86
N THR A 679 -28.25 37.09 -37.07
CA THR A 679 -28.08 36.26 -38.27
C THR A 679 -26.79 35.44 -38.15
N PRO A 680 -26.75 34.15 -38.54
CA PRO A 680 -25.53 33.36 -38.47
C PRO A 680 -24.49 33.87 -39.46
N ARG A 681 -23.25 34.11 -38.98
CA ARG A 681 -22.07 34.36 -39.81
C ARG A 681 -21.80 33.12 -40.67
N LYS A 682 -21.79 33.26 -42.00
CA LYS A 682 -21.25 32.24 -42.91
C LYS A 682 -19.75 32.07 -42.60
N GLN A 683 -19.35 30.90 -42.13
CA GLN A 683 -17.94 30.52 -42.08
C GLN A 683 -17.48 30.15 -43.49
N HIS A 684 -16.40 30.79 -43.94
CA HIS A 684 -15.68 30.41 -45.15
C HIS A 684 -14.95 29.08 -44.89
N ILE A 685 -15.22 28.10 -45.76
CA ILE A 685 -14.48 26.85 -45.87
C ILE A 685 -13.20 27.16 -46.69
N LEU A 686 -12.04 26.90 -46.11
CA LEU A 686 -10.77 26.79 -46.84
C LEU A 686 -10.60 25.33 -47.29
N PRO A 687 -10.04 25.07 -48.49
CA PRO A 687 -9.89 23.72 -49.00
C PRO A 687 -8.70 22.98 -48.37
N ASP A 688 -8.90 21.69 -48.17
CA ASP A 688 -7.90 20.70 -47.74
C ASP A 688 -6.70 20.69 -48.70
N SER A 689 -5.50 20.73 -48.14
CA SER A 689 -4.25 20.43 -48.84
C SER A 689 -3.73 19.09 -48.34
N ASP A 690 -3.98 18.05 -49.13
CA ASP A 690 -3.28 16.77 -49.07
C ASP A 690 -1.80 16.97 -49.40
N GLY A 691 -0.93 16.49 -48.52
CA GLY A 691 0.52 16.53 -48.68
C GLY A 691 1.17 15.41 -47.89
N TYR A 692 1.08 14.18 -48.42
CA TYR A 692 1.88 13.04 -48.00
C TYR A 692 3.36 13.30 -48.38
N MET A 693 4.27 13.17 -47.41
CA MET A 693 5.68 12.89 -47.67
C MET A 693 5.97 11.45 -47.26
N ASP A 694 6.26 10.62 -48.25
CA ASP A 694 7.02 9.38 -48.09
C ASP A 694 8.45 9.73 -47.67
N ILE A 695 8.98 9.01 -46.69
CA ILE A 695 10.42 8.91 -46.45
C ILE A 695 10.74 7.43 -46.23
N ASP A 696 11.34 6.83 -47.25
CA ASP A 696 12.18 5.64 -47.14
C ASP A 696 13.50 6.02 -46.45
N ALA A 697 13.87 5.26 -45.41
CA ALA A 697 15.23 4.84 -45.07
C ALA A 697 15.18 3.75 -43.98
#